data_AF-C8W9K3-F1
#
_entry.id   AF-C8W9K3-F1
#
_cell.length_a   1.000
_cell.length_b   1.000
_cell.length_c   1.000
_cell.angle_alpha   90.00
_cell.angle_beta   90.00
_cell.angle_gamma   90.00
#
_symmetry.space_group_name_H-M   'P 1'
#
loop_
_entity.id
_entity.type
_entity.pdbx_description
1 polymer ?
#
loop_
_entity_poly.entity_id
_entity_poly.type
_entity_poly.pdbx_seq_one_letter_code
_entity_poly.pdbx_strand_id
1 'polypeptide(L)'
;MDPIHQQEQEHLTHVYQKLVEIREDLDTTLNTTQKDAARDLRQMSEEIRPDFGGADETIETLAAIETLNSVIDTYNQYHDFTVEKLGRVEILLRQPYFAKVTLKMRPGRPSRDVYIGAAGITDKDRSQLIVDWRSPVAETYYNQEMGTTSYQVDGKKRTVELELRRQFDITRDKLNLYFDTTVAIEDSLLLAALKRQHTEKLQAITATIQREQNVVVRHEDVPVLLVNGIAGSGKTSVLLQRIAYLLYQQRTTLTADQVYLFTPNEMFGRYINTVLPSMGEHNPQVFTWDSFLKALGLADHASGAHNNPDSLKKLEEQLASLELYEDDFKAISVEGTTLIKPAQVASSVAKFSQFPVGPRLIALAKDELHIRLERRLGQMAHNDEIQEEMLSLDVEQQLEVFGRTISPSDEEEVLARTREFLNWRYSSAHEVIESTSWLRIDRIGMRMLNTSALSGAECVYLRLLITGAGEKNVKFVMIDEVQDYTETQLMVLGKYFSRAHFLLLGDSNQAIWEDTATFEQIEKIFTATHGEGAVSTCKLLISYRSSPEITALFTSLLSEEGRGQTSSVQRGGKKPEFFEVVADDKETERAEYLKTMKSLVEQAQEFDGLTAIVCTEKSRVRWLAKQMEELFAAEDVSGGTDDTVQIDGMKSSESNTGVKVLTSHDSLPAKGVVLLDLALAKGLEFDQVIVADAQEEVYKADGISRRRLYTALSRAMHHVIVVSQGKMTPLLSNLL
;
A
#
# COMPACT_ATOMS: atom_id res chain seq x y z
N MET A 1 -17.88 36.51 27.16
CA MET A 1 -17.52 35.63 26.02
C MET A 1 -16.05 35.85 25.73
N ASP A 2 -15.35 34.79 25.36
CA ASP A 2 -13.94 34.88 24.96
C ASP A 2 -13.83 35.64 23.62
N PRO A 3 -13.19 36.83 23.57
CA PRO A 3 -13.12 37.65 22.36
C PRO A 3 -12.33 36.97 21.22
N ILE A 4 -11.38 36.10 21.56
CA ILE A 4 -10.59 35.35 20.56
C ILE A 4 -11.46 34.25 19.94
N HIS A 5 -12.23 33.53 20.76
CA HIS A 5 -13.19 32.54 20.27
C HIS A 5 -14.16 33.17 19.26
N GLN A 6 -14.71 34.35 19.60
CA GLN A 6 -15.61 35.08 18.70
C GLN A 6 -14.92 35.46 17.38
N GLN A 7 -13.71 36.03 17.45
CA GLN A 7 -12.94 36.40 16.25
C GLN A 7 -12.67 35.19 15.34
N GLU A 8 -12.25 34.06 15.90
CA GLU A 8 -11.95 32.86 15.12
C GLU A 8 -13.23 32.17 14.61
N GLN A 9 -14.35 32.24 15.34
CA GLN A 9 -15.66 31.79 14.87
C GLN A 9 -16.18 32.66 13.72
N GLU A 10 -16.02 33.97 13.78
CA GLU A 10 -16.38 34.89 12.69
C GLU A 10 -15.54 34.60 11.44
N HIS A 11 -14.23 34.38 11.60
CA HIS A 11 -13.36 33.97 10.50
C HIS A 11 -13.77 32.62 9.90
N LEU A 12 -14.03 31.62 10.73
CA LEU A 12 -14.49 30.30 10.30
C LEU A 12 -15.79 30.40 9.49
N THR A 13 -16.76 31.16 9.99
CA THR A 13 -18.06 31.35 9.33
C THR A 13 -17.88 31.95 7.94
N HIS A 14 -17.02 32.97 7.82
CA HIS A 14 -16.69 33.61 6.54
C HIS A 14 -16.00 32.66 5.57
N VAL A 15 -14.99 31.91 6.02
CA VAL A 15 -14.29 30.91 5.19
C VAL A 15 -15.24 29.80 4.75
N TYR A 16 -16.09 29.31 5.66
CA TYR A 16 -17.07 28.27 5.37
C TYR A 16 -18.07 28.72 4.31
N GLN A 17 -18.59 29.94 4.42
CA GLN A 17 -19.49 30.51 3.43
C GLN A 17 -18.84 30.59 2.04
N LYS A 18 -17.57 31.03 1.96
CA LYS A 18 -16.82 31.03 0.70
C LYS A 18 -16.64 29.62 0.13
N LEU A 19 -16.38 28.61 0.96
CA LEU A 19 -16.28 27.22 0.51
C LEU A 19 -17.61 26.73 -0.08
N VAL A 20 -18.74 27.08 0.56
CA VAL A 20 -20.08 26.75 0.04
C VAL A 20 -20.33 27.42 -1.31
N GLU A 21 -20.01 28.70 -1.44
CA GLU A 21 -20.13 29.43 -2.71
C GLU A 21 -19.26 28.82 -3.82
N ILE A 22 -18.00 28.47 -3.51
CA ILE A 22 -17.10 27.82 -4.46
C ILE A 22 -17.67 26.46 -4.88
N ARG A 23 -18.22 25.66 -3.95
CA ARG A 23 -18.86 24.37 -4.27
C ARG A 23 -20.02 24.57 -5.25
N GLU A 24 -20.93 25.48 -4.94
CA GLU A 24 -22.12 25.74 -5.77
C GLU A 24 -21.74 26.24 -7.18
N ASP A 25 -20.72 27.10 -7.28
CA ASP A 25 -20.17 27.54 -8.56
C ASP A 25 -19.57 26.37 -9.36
N LEU A 26 -18.81 25.48 -8.72
CA LEU A 26 -18.21 24.32 -9.37
C LEU A 26 -19.26 23.30 -9.82
N ASP A 27 -20.27 23.01 -8.99
CA ASP A 27 -21.39 22.14 -9.33
C ASP A 27 -22.19 22.68 -10.52
N THR A 28 -22.45 24.00 -10.52
CA THR A 28 -23.13 24.65 -11.64
C THR A 28 -22.29 24.55 -12.91
N THR A 29 -20.99 24.83 -12.80
CA THR A 29 -20.04 24.77 -13.92
C THR A 29 -19.93 23.35 -14.49
N LEU A 30 -19.86 22.32 -13.66
CA LEU A 30 -19.83 20.92 -14.11
C LEU A 30 -21.08 20.57 -14.91
N ASN A 31 -22.26 20.92 -14.39
CA ASN A 31 -23.54 20.65 -15.05
C ASN A 31 -23.72 21.42 -16.36
N THR A 32 -23.26 22.67 -16.45
CA THR A 32 -23.35 23.45 -17.69
C THR A 32 -22.35 22.97 -18.72
N THR A 33 -21.08 22.79 -18.32
CA THR A 33 -19.99 22.42 -19.24
C THR A 33 -20.23 21.04 -19.83
N GLN A 34 -20.79 20.09 -19.07
CA GLN A 34 -21.14 18.77 -19.59
C GLN A 34 -22.26 18.83 -20.66
N LYS A 35 -23.25 19.71 -20.48
CA LYS A 35 -24.33 19.92 -21.47
C LYS A 35 -23.82 20.62 -22.73
N ASP A 36 -22.98 21.64 -22.57
CA ASP A 36 -22.37 22.35 -23.69
C ASP A 36 -21.42 21.43 -24.46
N ALA A 37 -20.55 20.67 -23.79
CA ALA A 37 -19.67 19.68 -24.43
C ALA A 37 -20.48 18.64 -25.23
N ALA A 38 -21.55 18.09 -24.66
CA ALA A 38 -22.40 17.13 -25.37
C ALA A 38 -23.11 17.74 -26.60
N ARG A 39 -23.49 19.02 -26.53
CA ARG A 39 -24.10 19.73 -27.67
C ARG A 39 -23.06 20.00 -28.76
N ASP A 40 -21.92 20.54 -28.38
CA ASP A 40 -20.86 20.93 -29.31
C ASP A 40 -20.27 19.70 -30.01
N LEU A 41 -20.04 18.60 -29.29
CA LEU A 41 -19.59 17.33 -29.87
C LEU A 41 -20.59 16.76 -30.87
N ARG A 42 -21.91 16.84 -30.58
CA ARG A 42 -22.95 16.43 -31.55
C ARG A 42 -22.90 17.28 -32.81
N GLN A 43 -22.87 18.61 -32.66
CA GLN A 43 -22.84 19.51 -33.80
C GLN A 43 -21.59 19.28 -34.67
N MET A 44 -20.41 19.20 -34.06
CA MET A 44 -19.16 18.93 -34.78
C MET A 44 -19.20 17.55 -35.45
N SER A 45 -19.74 16.52 -34.78
CA SER A 45 -19.88 15.18 -35.38
C SER A 45 -20.85 15.16 -36.58
N GLU A 46 -21.87 16.02 -36.61
CA GLU A 46 -22.82 16.13 -37.72
C GLU A 46 -22.23 16.92 -38.92
N GLU A 47 -21.27 17.82 -38.66
CA GLU A 47 -20.55 18.57 -39.69
C GLU A 47 -19.45 17.73 -40.36
N ILE A 48 -18.91 16.72 -39.67
CA ILE A 48 -17.95 15.77 -40.23
C ILE A 48 -18.71 14.80 -41.14
N ARG A 49 -18.59 15.02 -42.45
CA ARG A 49 -18.99 14.03 -43.46
C ARG A 49 -17.78 13.16 -43.77
N PRO A 50 -17.78 11.87 -43.37
CA PRO A 50 -16.69 10.99 -43.75
C PRO A 50 -16.68 10.83 -45.27
N ASP A 51 -15.67 11.41 -45.92
CA ASP A 51 -15.42 11.26 -47.35
C ASP A 51 -14.00 10.71 -47.54
N PHE A 52 -13.93 9.50 -48.06
CA PHE A 52 -12.71 8.73 -48.23
C PHE A 52 -12.49 8.34 -49.71
N GLY A 53 -13.14 9.05 -50.63
CA GLY A 53 -13.09 8.75 -52.07
C GLY A 53 -11.73 9.01 -52.74
N GLY A 54 -10.85 9.80 -52.11
CA GLY A 54 -9.52 10.16 -52.61
C GLY A 54 -8.58 10.64 -51.48
N ALA A 55 -7.28 10.70 -51.78
CA ALA A 55 -6.24 10.94 -50.77
C ALA A 55 -6.36 12.32 -50.09
N ASP A 56 -6.78 13.35 -50.83
CA ASP A 56 -6.99 14.69 -50.28
C ASP A 56 -8.24 14.72 -49.37
N GLU A 57 -9.36 14.12 -49.78
CA GLU A 57 -10.58 14.05 -48.96
C GLU A 57 -10.37 13.24 -47.66
N THR A 58 -9.56 12.18 -47.74
CA THR A 58 -9.19 11.36 -46.57
C THR A 58 -8.37 12.16 -45.56
N ILE A 59 -7.43 12.99 -46.02
CA ILE A 59 -6.61 13.85 -45.17
C ILE A 59 -7.48 14.90 -44.47
N GLU A 60 -8.45 15.49 -45.18
CA GLU A 60 -9.41 16.44 -44.59
C GLU A 60 -10.28 15.78 -43.52
N THR A 61 -10.77 14.56 -43.77
CA THR A 61 -11.57 13.80 -42.80
C THR A 61 -10.75 13.43 -41.55
N LEU A 62 -9.51 12.96 -41.73
CA LEU A 62 -8.60 12.66 -40.61
C LEU A 62 -8.27 13.89 -39.78
N ALA A 63 -8.01 15.04 -40.44
CA ALA A 63 -7.78 16.30 -39.75
C ALA A 63 -9.01 16.72 -38.94
N ALA A 64 -10.22 16.54 -39.47
CA ALA A 64 -11.46 16.84 -38.76
C ALA A 64 -11.66 15.94 -37.53
N ILE A 65 -11.39 14.64 -37.64
CA ILE A 65 -11.44 13.71 -36.50
C ILE A 65 -10.40 14.09 -35.43
N GLU A 66 -9.18 14.44 -35.83
CA GLU A 66 -8.13 14.88 -34.90
C GLU A 66 -8.54 16.17 -34.17
N THR A 67 -9.18 17.12 -34.86
CA THR A 67 -9.71 18.32 -34.19
C THR A 67 -10.82 17.98 -33.19
N LEU A 68 -11.68 17.00 -33.49
CA LEU A 68 -12.71 16.54 -32.57
C LEU A 68 -12.08 15.89 -31.32
N ASN A 69 -11.09 15.00 -31.50
CA ASN A 69 -10.36 14.38 -30.39
C ASN A 69 -9.67 15.43 -29.52
N SER A 70 -9.01 16.43 -30.13
CA SER A 70 -8.38 17.52 -29.39
C SER A 70 -9.37 18.33 -28.56
N VAL A 71 -10.59 18.56 -29.07
CA VAL A 71 -11.66 19.22 -28.32
C VAL A 71 -12.18 18.34 -27.18
N ILE A 72 -12.36 17.03 -27.42
CA ILE A 72 -12.72 16.06 -26.38
C ILE A 72 -11.69 16.07 -25.24
N ASP A 73 -10.40 16.01 -25.58
CA ASP A 73 -9.32 16.03 -24.60
C ASP A 73 -9.33 17.33 -23.79
N THR A 74 -9.60 18.47 -24.43
CA THR A 74 -9.72 19.76 -23.74
C THR A 74 -10.89 19.77 -22.75
N TYR A 75 -12.05 19.24 -23.14
CA TYR A 75 -13.20 19.13 -22.26
C TYR A 75 -12.94 18.17 -21.09
N ASN A 76 -12.31 17.03 -21.35
CA ASN A 76 -11.95 16.06 -20.31
C ASN A 76 -10.97 16.69 -19.30
N GLN A 77 -9.93 17.38 -19.76
CA GLN A 77 -8.98 18.07 -18.86
C GLN A 77 -9.67 19.12 -17.99
N TYR A 78 -10.58 19.91 -18.55
CA TYR A 78 -11.33 20.91 -17.80
C TYR A 78 -12.29 20.26 -16.79
N HIS A 79 -12.96 19.19 -17.19
CA HIS A 79 -13.83 18.40 -16.34
C HIS A 79 -13.04 17.84 -15.14
N ASP A 80 -11.94 17.16 -15.40
CA ASP A 80 -11.08 16.54 -14.39
C ASP A 80 -10.56 17.58 -13.38
N PHE A 81 -10.07 18.73 -13.87
CA PHE A 81 -9.64 19.82 -13.00
C PHE A 81 -10.77 20.35 -12.09
N THR A 82 -11.97 20.46 -12.63
CA THR A 82 -13.14 20.96 -11.89
C THR A 82 -13.60 19.95 -10.85
N VAL A 83 -13.62 18.65 -11.19
CA VAL A 83 -13.90 17.54 -10.27
C VAL A 83 -12.86 17.49 -9.14
N GLU A 84 -11.58 17.61 -9.45
CA GLU A 84 -10.50 17.61 -8.45
C GLU A 84 -10.61 18.83 -7.49
N LYS A 85 -10.96 20.00 -8.03
CA LYS A 85 -11.20 21.19 -7.21
C LYS A 85 -12.43 21.04 -6.32
N LEU A 86 -13.51 20.42 -6.82
CA LEU A 86 -14.71 20.13 -6.05
C LEU A 86 -14.40 19.16 -4.90
N GLY A 87 -13.67 18.08 -5.16
CA GLY A 87 -13.25 17.12 -4.13
C GLY A 87 -12.47 17.76 -2.99
N ARG A 88 -11.55 18.69 -3.29
CA ARG A 88 -10.85 19.49 -2.26
C ARG A 88 -11.81 20.33 -1.41
N VAL A 89 -12.78 20.98 -2.04
CA VAL A 89 -13.78 21.79 -1.32
C VAL A 89 -14.66 20.91 -0.44
N GLU A 90 -15.06 19.72 -0.90
CA GLU A 90 -15.83 18.77 -0.09
C GLU A 90 -15.10 18.30 1.16
N ILE A 91 -13.78 18.06 1.06
CA ILE A 91 -12.92 17.75 2.21
C ILE A 91 -12.93 18.92 3.19
N LEU A 92 -12.70 20.14 2.70
CA LEU A 92 -12.64 21.35 3.53
C LEU A 92 -13.98 21.72 4.15
N LEU A 93 -15.12 21.38 3.54
CA LEU A 93 -16.45 21.62 4.13
C LEU A 93 -16.73 20.75 5.36
N ARG A 94 -15.96 19.68 5.59
CA ARG A 94 -16.06 18.89 6.83
C ARG A 94 -15.29 19.57 7.97
N GLN A 95 -14.08 20.03 7.66
CA GLN A 95 -13.21 20.78 8.56
C GLN A 95 -12.31 21.72 7.75
N PRO A 96 -12.62 23.04 7.69
CA PRO A 96 -11.91 23.98 6.80
C PRO A 96 -10.42 24.10 7.09
N TYR A 97 -10.04 24.11 8.36
CA TYR A 97 -8.64 24.12 8.80
C TYR A 97 -8.56 23.52 10.20
N PHE A 98 -7.38 23.04 10.58
CA PHE A 98 -7.13 22.50 11.92
C PHE A 98 -6.11 23.33 12.70
N ALA A 99 -5.35 24.20 12.03
CA ALA A 99 -4.33 25.01 12.67
C ALA A 99 -4.19 26.40 12.04
N LYS A 100 -3.57 27.30 12.78
CA LYS A 100 -3.15 28.63 12.35
C LYS A 100 -1.75 28.93 12.88
N VAL A 101 -0.92 29.51 12.03
CA VAL A 101 0.35 30.12 12.45
C VAL A 101 0.39 31.59 12.07
N THR A 102 0.88 32.44 12.96
CA THR A 102 1.15 33.85 12.66
C THR A 102 2.63 34.00 12.38
N LEU A 103 2.95 34.34 11.14
CA LEU A 103 4.32 34.42 10.63
C LEU A 103 4.69 35.85 10.27
N LYS A 104 5.85 36.27 10.75
CA LYS A 104 6.50 37.50 10.34
C LYS A 104 7.61 37.18 9.35
N MET A 105 7.31 37.47 8.09
CA MET A 105 8.17 37.11 6.96
C MET A 105 9.45 37.94 6.89
N ARG A 106 9.41 39.21 7.33
CA ARG A 106 10.55 40.15 7.30
C ARG A 106 10.43 41.17 8.43
N PRO A 107 11.54 41.65 9.00
CA PRO A 107 11.54 42.81 9.91
C PRO A 107 10.85 44.02 9.26
N GLY A 108 9.97 44.70 10.00
CA GLY A 108 9.26 45.91 9.55
C GLY A 108 8.02 45.69 8.67
N ARG A 109 7.60 44.44 8.42
CA ARG A 109 6.30 44.13 7.82
C ARG A 109 5.32 43.56 8.87
N PRO A 110 4.01 43.78 8.70
CA PRO A 110 3.02 43.16 9.58
C PRO A 110 3.04 41.65 9.42
N SER A 111 2.82 40.96 10.53
CA SER A 111 2.67 39.52 10.59
C SER A 111 1.43 39.08 9.83
N ARG A 112 1.46 37.83 9.34
CA ARG A 112 0.39 37.26 8.53
C ARG A 112 -0.07 35.96 9.13
N ASP A 113 -1.38 35.80 9.20
CA ASP A 113 -2.01 34.56 9.60
C ASP A 113 -2.05 33.59 8.42
N VAL A 114 -1.64 32.36 8.68
CA VAL A 114 -1.67 31.25 7.73
C VAL A 114 -2.50 30.15 8.36
N TYR A 115 -3.69 29.93 7.81
CA TYR A 115 -4.59 28.84 8.20
C TYR A 115 -4.22 27.58 7.43
N ILE A 116 -4.06 26.46 8.15
CA ILE A 116 -3.56 25.19 7.61
C ILE A 116 -4.69 24.15 7.68
N GLY A 117 -5.00 23.54 6.54
CA GLY A 117 -6.05 22.54 6.39
C GLY A 117 -5.60 21.30 5.64
N ALA A 118 -6.52 20.34 5.50
CA ALA A 118 -6.28 19.09 4.79
C ALA A 118 -5.99 19.30 3.29
N ALA A 119 -6.54 20.36 2.71
CA ALA A 119 -6.31 20.78 1.32
C ALA A 119 -6.10 22.30 1.23
N GLY A 120 -5.44 22.75 0.16
CA GLY A 120 -5.30 24.17 -0.14
C GLY A 120 -6.45 24.71 -1.00
N ILE A 121 -6.95 25.90 -0.68
CA ILE A 121 -7.92 26.61 -1.53
C ILE A 121 -7.61 28.11 -1.62
N THR A 122 -7.83 28.65 -2.82
CA THR A 122 -7.75 30.08 -3.11
C THR A 122 -9.12 30.59 -3.53
N ASP A 123 -9.41 31.83 -3.15
CA ASP A 123 -10.62 32.53 -3.58
C ASP A 123 -10.48 33.06 -5.03
N LYS A 124 -11.58 33.58 -5.59
CA LYS A 124 -11.66 34.23 -6.91
C LYS A 124 -10.64 35.36 -7.07
N ASP A 125 -10.38 36.11 -6.00
CA ASP A 125 -9.38 37.19 -5.97
C ASP A 125 -7.92 36.71 -5.83
N ARG A 126 -7.69 35.40 -5.95
CA ARG A 126 -6.38 34.74 -5.72
C ARG A 126 -5.82 34.93 -4.31
N SER A 127 -6.67 35.30 -3.35
CA SER A 127 -6.30 35.28 -1.94
C SER A 127 -6.30 33.84 -1.42
N GLN A 128 -5.19 33.42 -0.81
CA GLN A 128 -5.10 32.13 -0.15
C GLN A 128 -6.00 32.13 1.08
N LEU A 129 -7.05 31.30 1.08
CA LEU A 129 -7.94 31.15 2.24
C LEU A 129 -7.36 30.13 3.21
N ILE A 130 -7.01 28.94 2.68
CA ILE A 130 -6.50 27.81 3.45
C ILE A 130 -5.26 27.29 2.74
N VAL A 131 -4.18 27.13 3.48
CA VAL A 131 -2.93 26.51 3.02
C VAL A 131 -2.99 25.01 3.28
N ASP A 132 -2.59 24.25 2.27
CA ASP A 132 -2.44 22.81 2.38
C ASP A 132 -1.34 22.45 3.39
N TRP A 133 -1.58 21.47 4.27
CA TRP A 133 -0.59 20.99 5.24
C TRP A 133 0.72 20.51 4.60
N ARG A 134 0.68 20.08 3.33
CA ARG A 134 1.85 19.62 2.56
C ARG A 134 2.68 20.77 2.01
N SER A 135 2.16 21.99 2.06
CA SER A 135 2.88 23.19 1.65
C SER A 135 4.16 23.36 2.50
N PRO A 136 5.28 23.82 1.90
CA PRO A 136 6.48 24.01 2.69
C PRO A 136 6.35 25.06 3.79
N VAL A 137 5.50 26.09 3.62
CA VAL A 137 5.25 27.07 4.70
C VAL A 137 4.60 26.43 5.94
N ALA A 138 3.84 25.35 5.77
CA ALA A 138 3.23 24.61 6.88
C ALA A 138 4.27 23.89 7.74
N GLU A 139 5.51 23.73 7.28
CA GLU A 139 6.62 23.18 8.08
C GLU A 139 6.86 24.01 9.35
N THR A 140 6.59 25.33 9.30
CA THR A 140 6.70 26.23 10.46
C THR A 140 5.76 25.85 11.62
N TYR A 141 4.64 25.19 11.31
CA TYR A 141 3.75 24.63 12.31
C TYR A 141 4.38 23.40 12.98
N TYR A 142 5.02 22.52 12.19
CA TYR A 142 5.53 21.23 12.65
C TYR A 142 6.96 21.26 13.22
N ASN A 143 7.80 22.24 12.88
CA ASN A 143 9.19 22.34 13.36
C ASN A 143 9.31 22.73 14.86
N GLN A 144 8.18 22.92 15.54
CA GLN A 144 7.98 23.11 16.99
C GLN A 144 8.77 24.23 17.70
N GLU A 145 9.67 24.94 17.02
CA GLU A 145 10.39 26.09 17.57
C GLU A 145 9.56 27.38 17.43
N MET A 146 9.30 28.08 18.55
CA MET A 146 8.76 29.45 18.51
C MET A 146 9.89 30.45 18.25
N GLY A 147 9.56 31.59 17.63
CA GLY A 147 10.55 32.59 17.25
C GLY A 147 11.16 32.29 15.88
N THR A 148 12.48 32.42 15.73
CA THR A 148 13.12 32.31 14.40
C THR A 148 13.11 30.85 13.91
N THR A 149 12.41 30.60 12.82
CA THR A 149 12.33 29.31 12.15
C THR A 149 12.57 29.47 10.65
N SER A 150 12.58 28.36 9.91
CA SER A 150 12.75 28.38 8.47
C SER A 150 12.10 27.19 7.80
N TYR A 151 11.75 27.36 6.53
CA TYR A 151 11.24 26.32 5.65
C TYR A 151 11.90 26.44 4.27
N GLN A 152 11.88 25.38 3.46
CA GLN A 152 12.46 25.39 2.12
C GLN A 152 11.39 25.48 1.03
N VAL A 153 11.57 26.39 0.06
CA VAL A 153 10.73 26.46 -1.16
C VAL A 153 11.62 26.59 -2.36
N ASP A 154 11.45 25.73 -3.37
CA ASP A 154 12.22 25.73 -4.61
C ASP A 154 13.74 25.73 -4.37
N GLY A 155 14.20 24.90 -3.42
CA GLY A 155 15.61 24.81 -3.00
C GLY A 155 16.15 26.02 -2.24
N LYS A 156 15.30 27.01 -1.90
CA LYS A 156 15.70 28.22 -1.16
C LYS A 156 15.14 28.19 0.25
N LYS A 157 16.05 28.29 1.23
CA LYS A 157 15.69 28.46 2.64
C LYS A 157 15.06 29.83 2.86
N ARG A 158 13.87 29.85 3.46
CA ARG A 158 13.15 31.06 3.88
C ARG A 158 13.14 31.12 5.40
N THR A 159 13.79 32.13 5.96
CA THR A 159 13.76 32.40 7.40
C THR A 159 12.57 33.28 7.74
N VAL A 160 11.82 32.92 8.77
CA VAL A 160 10.63 33.63 9.26
C VAL A 160 10.60 33.60 10.79
N GLU A 161 9.85 34.52 11.39
CA GLU A 161 9.61 34.54 12.83
C GLU A 161 8.18 34.05 13.10
N LEU A 162 8.04 32.94 13.84
CA LEU A 162 6.78 32.37 14.29
C LEU A 162 6.36 33.05 15.60
N GLU A 163 5.28 33.82 15.54
CA GLU A 163 4.78 34.61 16.67
C GLU A 163 3.61 33.93 17.40
N LEU A 164 2.80 33.16 16.67
CA LEU A 164 1.67 32.43 17.23
C LEU A 164 1.53 31.08 16.55
N ARG A 165 1.22 30.05 17.36
CA ARG A 165 0.77 28.75 16.89
C ARG A 165 -0.53 28.41 17.62
N ARG A 166 -1.59 28.20 16.85
CA ARG A 166 -2.94 27.92 17.34
C ARG A 166 -3.48 26.66 16.67
N GLN A 167 -4.14 25.82 17.45
CA GLN A 167 -4.84 24.64 16.96
C GLN A 167 -6.34 24.77 17.24
N PHE A 168 -7.16 24.14 16.39
CA PHE A 168 -8.61 24.22 16.42
C PHE A 168 -9.26 22.83 16.43
N ASP A 169 -10.36 22.70 17.17
CA ASP A 169 -11.38 21.67 16.99
C ASP A 169 -12.57 22.32 16.29
N ILE A 170 -12.82 21.94 15.04
CA ILE A 170 -13.85 22.51 14.18
C ILE A 170 -14.70 21.38 13.61
N THR A 171 -16.01 21.59 13.60
CA THR A 171 -16.95 20.73 12.87
C THR A 171 -17.74 21.62 11.93
N ARG A 172 -17.50 21.48 10.62
CA ARG A 172 -18.10 22.31 9.57
C ARG A 172 -17.86 23.81 9.83
N ASP A 173 -18.91 24.55 10.15
CA ASP A 173 -18.95 25.99 10.41
C ASP A 173 -18.84 26.34 11.90
N LYS A 174 -18.71 25.35 12.79
CA LYS A 174 -18.69 25.55 14.24
C LYS A 174 -17.30 25.34 14.84
N LEU A 175 -16.80 26.38 15.52
CA LEU A 175 -15.59 26.32 16.34
C LEU A 175 -15.94 25.74 17.72
N ASN A 176 -15.50 24.52 17.96
CA ASN A 176 -15.72 23.86 19.24
C ASN A 176 -14.72 24.35 20.29
N LEU A 177 -13.43 24.32 19.97
CA LEU A 177 -12.32 24.68 20.88
C LEU A 177 -11.14 25.25 20.08
N TYR A 178 -10.32 26.08 20.73
CA TYR A 178 -9.01 26.49 20.23
C TYR A 178 -8.00 26.56 21.38
N PHE A 179 -6.71 26.45 21.05
CA PHE A 179 -5.64 26.62 22.04
C PHE A 179 -4.33 27.06 21.39
N ASP A 180 -3.57 27.87 22.12
CA ASP A 180 -2.25 28.37 21.71
C ASP A 180 -1.15 27.52 22.32
N THR A 181 -0.13 27.19 21.55
CA THR A 181 0.92 26.26 21.99
C THR A 181 2.32 26.79 21.68
N THR A 182 3.21 26.81 22.68
CA THR A 182 4.61 27.29 22.53
C THR A 182 5.57 26.17 22.11
N VAL A 183 5.35 24.96 22.58
CA VAL A 183 5.76 23.71 21.94
C VAL A 183 4.52 23.21 21.21
N ALA A 184 4.57 22.49 20.09
CA ALA A 184 3.35 21.81 19.65
C ALA A 184 3.02 20.74 20.71
N ILE A 185 2.22 21.10 21.72
CA ILE A 185 1.90 20.25 22.85
C ILE A 185 1.02 19.11 22.34
N GLU A 186 1.68 18.00 22.02
CA GLU A 186 1.54 16.62 22.55
C GLU A 186 0.23 16.11 23.16
N ASP A 187 -0.89 16.82 23.12
CA ASP A 187 -2.06 16.39 23.88
C ASP A 187 -3.37 16.43 23.08
N SER A 188 -3.41 15.60 22.04
CA SER A 188 -4.67 15.14 21.41
C SER A 188 -5.61 14.42 22.39
N LEU A 189 -5.11 14.05 23.58
CA LEU A 189 -5.88 13.43 24.67
C LEU A 189 -6.43 14.43 25.68
N LEU A 190 -5.80 15.59 25.87
CA LEU A 190 -6.41 16.73 26.57
C LEU A 190 -7.65 17.23 25.81
N LEU A 191 -7.63 17.12 24.48
CA LEU A 191 -8.80 17.35 23.60
C LEU A 191 -9.94 16.32 23.84
N ALA A 192 -9.61 15.03 23.91
CA ALA A 192 -10.61 13.96 24.14
C ALA A 192 -11.20 13.98 25.56
N ALA A 193 -10.43 14.43 26.56
CA ALA A 193 -10.87 14.52 27.94
C ALA A 193 -11.82 15.69 28.22
N LEU A 194 -11.81 16.72 27.36
CA LEU A 194 -12.74 17.85 27.44
C LEU A 194 -14.11 17.55 26.79
N LYS A 195 -14.27 16.44 26.06
CA LYS A 195 -15.51 16.02 25.39
C LYS A 195 -15.67 14.49 25.42
N ARG A 196 -16.34 13.95 26.43
CA ARG A 196 -16.93 12.61 26.27
C ARG A 196 -18.12 12.73 25.29
N GLN A 197 -18.20 11.76 24.38
CA GLN A 197 -19.19 11.51 23.31
C GLN A 197 -19.08 12.36 22.04
N HIS A 198 -18.44 11.81 21.01
CA HIS A 198 -19.13 11.34 19.79
C HIS A 198 -18.22 10.49 18.92
N THR A 199 -18.85 9.49 18.29
CA THR A 199 -18.29 8.38 17.52
C THR A 199 -17.92 8.82 16.11
N GLU A 200 -16.65 8.65 15.72
CA GLU A 200 -16.16 8.26 14.38
C GLU A 200 -14.64 7.99 14.49
N LYS A 201 -14.31 6.79 14.97
CA LYS A 201 -12.98 6.37 15.45
C LYS A 201 -11.93 6.13 14.34
N LEU A 202 -12.08 6.70 13.14
CA LEU A 202 -11.16 6.47 12.00
C LEU A 202 -10.79 7.70 11.17
N GLN A 203 -11.16 8.92 11.60
CA GLN A 203 -10.75 10.18 10.92
C GLN A 203 -9.65 10.95 11.67
N ALA A 204 -9.16 10.46 12.82
CA ALA A 204 -8.21 11.21 13.65
C ALA A 204 -6.74 11.15 13.17
N ILE A 205 -6.42 10.34 12.17
CA ILE A 205 -5.05 10.20 11.64
C ILE A 205 -4.66 11.40 10.76
N THR A 206 -5.62 12.05 10.11
CA THR A 206 -5.36 13.03 9.03
C THR A 206 -4.96 14.43 9.54
N ALA A 207 -5.31 14.82 10.76
CA ALA A 207 -5.24 16.24 11.15
C ALA A 207 -3.94 16.66 11.89
N THR A 208 -3.18 15.75 12.50
CA THR A 208 -2.00 16.16 13.29
C THR A 208 -0.83 15.22 13.08
N ILE A 209 0.10 15.63 12.22
CA ILE A 209 1.42 15.01 12.11
C ILE A 209 2.24 15.46 13.31
N GLN A 210 2.72 14.51 14.10
CA GLN A 210 3.58 14.79 15.26
C GLN A 210 5.04 14.95 14.83
N ARG A 211 5.90 15.47 15.71
CA ARG A 211 7.30 15.79 15.35
C ARG A 211 8.05 14.62 14.72
N GLU A 212 8.04 13.46 15.39
CA GLU A 212 8.73 12.25 14.92
C GLU A 212 8.17 11.76 13.58
N GLN A 213 6.85 11.76 13.44
CA GLN A 213 6.16 11.39 12.21
C GLN A 213 6.49 12.37 11.08
N ASN A 214 6.54 13.68 11.37
CA ASN A 214 6.85 14.73 10.41
C ASN A 214 8.29 14.62 9.89
N VAL A 215 9.23 14.19 10.72
CA VAL A 215 10.62 13.92 10.28
C VAL A 215 10.63 12.85 9.19
N VAL A 216 9.83 11.79 9.32
CA VAL A 216 9.71 10.75 8.29
C VAL A 216 8.93 11.26 7.07
N VAL A 217 7.78 11.92 7.28
CA VAL A 217 6.92 12.43 6.20
C VAL A 217 7.63 13.47 5.34
N ARG A 218 8.49 14.32 5.92
CA ARG A 218 9.24 15.36 5.21
C ARG A 218 10.72 15.03 5.04
N HIS A 219 11.12 13.78 5.26
CA HIS A 219 12.50 13.35 5.06
C HIS A 219 12.95 13.67 3.63
N GLU A 220 14.25 13.89 3.45
CA GLU A 220 14.85 14.06 2.13
C GLU A 220 14.64 12.81 1.24
N ASP A 221 14.55 13.03 -0.07
CA ASP A 221 14.32 11.97 -1.06
C ASP A 221 15.61 11.17 -1.29
N VAL A 222 15.92 10.27 -0.36
CA VAL A 222 17.04 9.32 -0.41
C VAL A 222 16.66 8.06 -1.17
N PRO A 223 17.61 7.29 -1.74
CA PRO A 223 17.29 6.05 -2.46
C PRO A 223 16.52 5.05 -1.61
N VAL A 224 16.88 4.88 -0.33
CA VAL A 224 16.18 3.96 0.58
C VAL A 224 16.06 4.60 1.96
N LEU A 225 14.82 4.73 2.46
CA LEU A 225 14.52 5.17 3.82
C LEU A 225 13.96 3.99 4.62
N LEU A 226 14.71 3.52 5.62
CA LEU A 226 14.31 2.44 6.52
C LEU A 226 13.85 2.99 7.87
N VAL A 227 12.59 2.79 8.21
CA VAL A 227 11.94 3.32 9.42
C VAL A 227 11.65 2.17 10.38
N ASN A 228 12.31 2.18 11.54
CA ASN A 228 12.02 1.25 12.63
C ASN A 228 11.12 1.93 13.67
N GLY A 229 9.83 1.57 13.67
CA GLY A 229 8.84 2.16 14.56
C GLY A 229 8.24 1.13 15.51
N ILE A 230 8.20 1.44 16.81
CA ILE A 230 7.60 0.54 17.81
C ILE A 230 6.10 0.32 17.56
N ALA A 231 5.50 -0.63 18.26
CA ALA A 231 4.07 -0.88 18.18
C ALA A 231 3.25 0.36 18.56
N GLY A 232 2.23 0.67 17.75
CA GLY A 232 1.35 1.82 17.99
C GLY A 232 1.95 3.18 17.65
N SER A 233 3.12 3.24 17.01
CA SER A 233 3.77 4.51 16.59
C SER A 233 3.13 5.20 15.36
N GLY A 234 2.15 4.57 14.73
CA GLY A 234 1.46 5.12 13.56
C GLY A 234 2.20 4.92 12.23
N LYS A 235 3.05 3.88 12.09
CA LYS A 235 3.81 3.57 10.86
C LYS A 235 2.98 3.65 9.58
N THR A 236 1.88 2.90 9.47
CA THR A 236 1.02 2.91 8.28
C THR A 236 0.47 4.32 7.99
N SER A 237 0.11 5.08 9.02
CA SER A 237 -0.29 6.48 8.87
C SER A 237 0.82 7.36 8.31
N VAL A 238 2.04 7.21 8.81
CA VAL A 238 3.23 7.92 8.33
C VAL A 238 3.52 7.58 6.88
N LEU A 239 3.40 6.31 6.50
CA LEU A 239 3.56 5.85 5.12
C LEU A 239 2.55 6.56 4.19
N LEU A 240 1.26 6.59 4.56
CA LEU A 240 0.23 7.22 3.74
C LEU A 240 0.40 8.74 3.66
N GLN A 241 0.74 9.38 4.77
CA GLN A 241 1.05 10.81 4.80
C GLN A 241 2.29 11.12 3.93
N ARG A 242 3.31 10.26 3.94
CA ARG A 242 4.50 10.42 3.10
C ARG A 242 4.15 10.28 1.62
N ILE A 243 3.31 9.32 1.23
CA ILE A 243 2.83 9.19 -0.15
C ILE A 243 2.09 10.48 -0.57
N ALA A 244 1.14 10.95 0.23
CA ALA A 244 0.39 12.17 -0.05
C ALA A 244 1.30 13.42 -0.13
N TYR A 245 2.33 13.49 0.71
CA TYR A 245 3.33 14.55 0.69
C TYR A 245 4.18 14.51 -0.60
N LEU A 246 4.66 13.33 -1.00
CA LEU A 246 5.46 13.15 -2.22
C LEU A 246 4.65 13.50 -3.47
N LEU A 247 3.41 13.01 -3.58
CA LEU A 247 2.49 13.35 -4.68
C LEU A 247 2.25 14.86 -4.77
N TYR A 248 2.07 15.53 -3.63
CA TYR A 248 1.88 16.98 -3.61
C TYR A 248 3.15 17.77 -4.00
N GLN A 249 4.30 17.39 -3.42
CA GLN A 249 5.58 18.08 -3.64
C GLN A 249 6.06 17.88 -5.07
N GLN A 250 5.84 16.69 -5.63
CA GLN A 250 6.29 16.29 -6.96
C GLN A 250 5.14 16.20 -7.99
N ARG A 251 4.02 16.89 -7.79
CA ARG A 251 2.81 16.79 -8.64
C ARG A 251 3.01 17.09 -10.14
N THR A 252 4.12 17.74 -10.51
CA THR A 252 4.48 18.00 -11.92
C THR A 252 5.25 16.84 -12.56
N THR A 253 5.79 15.93 -11.75
CA THR A 253 6.71 14.88 -12.19
C THR A 253 6.33 13.49 -11.70
N LEU A 254 5.46 13.35 -10.70
CA LEU A 254 5.06 12.10 -10.09
C LEU A 254 3.55 11.93 -10.20
N THR A 255 3.13 10.78 -10.69
CA THR A 255 1.73 10.35 -10.73
C THR A 255 1.51 9.13 -9.83
N ALA A 256 0.28 8.88 -9.41
CA ALA A 256 -0.02 7.82 -8.44
C ALA A 256 0.28 6.40 -8.97
N ASP A 257 0.17 6.17 -10.29
CA ASP A 257 0.54 4.91 -10.95
C ASP A 257 2.05 4.62 -10.90
N GLN A 258 2.88 5.63 -10.65
CA GLN A 258 4.33 5.49 -10.46
C GLN A 258 4.72 5.19 -9.01
N VAL A 259 3.75 5.02 -8.12
CA VAL A 259 3.94 4.69 -6.70
C VAL A 259 3.36 3.30 -6.43
N TYR A 260 4.19 2.40 -5.92
CA TYR A 260 3.81 1.02 -5.59
C TYR A 260 3.84 0.84 -4.08
N LEU A 261 2.83 0.19 -3.52
CA LEU A 261 2.68 -0.08 -2.11
C LEU A 261 2.53 -1.58 -1.86
N PHE A 262 3.50 -2.16 -1.18
CA PHE A 262 3.49 -3.54 -0.75
C PHE A 262 2.99 -3.66 0.70
N THR A 263 2.03 -4.55 0.92
CA THR A 263 1.45 -4.85 2.23
C THR A 263 1.36 -6.35 2.44
N PRO A 264 1.55 -6.87 3.67
CA PRO A 264 1.45 -8.30 3.94
C PRO A 264 0.01 -8.85 3.85
N ASN A 265 -1.03 -8.00 3.90
CA ASN A 265 -2.42 -8.46 3.94
C ASN A 265 -3.37 -7.55 3.12
N GLU A 266 -4.25 -8.16 2.32
CA GLU A 266 -5.25 -7.49 1.48
C GLU A 266 -6.23 -6.59 2.25
N MET A 267 -6.49 -6.88 3.53
CA MET A 267 -7.38 -6.06 4.37
C MET A 267 -6.93 -4.59 4.44
N PHE A 268 -5.62 -4.31 4.32
CA PHE A 268 -5.08 -2.96 4.29
C PHE A 268 -5.38 -2.21 2.99
N GLY A 269 -5.58 -2.91 1.86
CA GLY A 269 -5.94 -2.30 0.58
C GLY A 269 -7.23 -1.49 0.67
N ARG A 270 -8.25 -2.00 1.38
CA ARG A 270 -9.53 -1.28 1.59
C ARG A 270 -9.35 0.00 2.41
N TYR A 271 -8.48 -0.04 3.41
CA TYR A 271 -8.16 1.13 4.23
C TYR A 271 -7.45 2.20 3.41
N ILE A 272 -6.43 1.83 2.62
CA ILE A 272 -5.70 2.73 1.72
C ILE A 272 -6.67 3.41 0.75
N ASN A 273 -7.58 2.64 0.15
CA ASN A 273 -8.60 3.12 -0.79
C ASN A 273 -9.57 4.15 -0.18
N THR A 274 -9.60 4.30 1.14
CA THR A 274 -10.42 5.29 1.83
C THR A 274 -9.61 6.50 2.30
N VAL A 275 -8.39 6.28 2.79
CA VAL A 275 -7.60 7.32 3.46
C VAL A 275 -6.95 8.31 2.48
N LEU A 276 -6.26 7.84 1.43
CA LEU A 276 -5.62 8.77 0.49
C LEU A 276 -6.63 9.65 -0.26
N PRO A 277 -7.78 9.14 -0.72
CA PRO A 277 -8.81 9.98 -1.32
C PRO A 277 -9.37 11.00 -0.33
N SER A 278 -9.47 10.66 0.96
CA SER A 278 -9.86 11.63 2.00
C SER A 278 -8.84 12.75 2.22
N MET A 279 -7.59 12.55 1.79
CA MET A 279 -6.52 13.56 1.75
C MET A 279 -6.48 14.30 0.40
N GLY A 280 -7.37 13.97 -0.54
CA GLY A 280 -7.43 14.57 -1.87
C GLY A 280 -6.40 14.00 -2.86
N GLU A 281 -5.89 12.79 -2.62
CA GLU A 281 -4.90 12.12 -3.46
C GLU A 281 -5.42 10.84 -4.11
N HIS A 282 -4.88 10.53 -5.30
CA HIS A 282 -5.18 9.29 -6.00
C HIS A 282 -4.46 8.10 -5.35
N ASN A 283 -5.06 6.91 -5.44
CA ASN A 283 -4.48 5.72 -4.84
C ASN A 283 -3.29 5.19 -5.66
N PRO A 284 -2.19 4.77 -4.99
CA PRO A 284 -1.09 4.06 -5.62
C PRO A 284 -1.50 2.63 -6.02
N GLN A 285 -0.64 1.95 -6.76
CA GLN A 285 -0.79 0.52 -7.02
C GLN A 285 -0.48 -0.27 -5.74
N VAL A 286 -1.44 -1.04 -5.23
CA VAL A 286 -1.30 -1.81 -3.99
C VAL A 286 -1.17 -3.30 -4.30
N PHE A 287 -0.13 -3.94 -3.74
CA PHE A 287 0.15 -5.36 -3.93
C PHE A 287 0.40 -6.08 -2.59
N THR A 288 -0.16 -7.27 -2.44
CA THR A 288 0.49 -8.33 -1.65
C THR A 288 1.57 -9.00 -2.49
N TRP A 289 2.52 -9.70 -1.86
CA TRP A 289 3.55 -10.46 -2.59
C TRP A 289 2.95 -11.42 -3.62
N ASP A 290 1.93 -12.17 -3.24
CA ASP A 290 1.29 -13.14 -4.14
C ASP A 290 0.53 -12.46 -5.29
N SER A 291 -0.16 -11.34 -5.02
CA SER A 291 -0.82 -10.56 -6.07
C SER A 291 0.19 -9.95 -7.06
N PHE A 292 1.38 -9.56 -6.60
CA PHE A 292 2.46 -9.07 -7.45
C PHE A 292 2.98 -10.18 -8.36
N LEU A 293 3.25 -11.38 -7.83
CA LEU A 293 3.65 -12.53 -8.67
C LEU A 293 2.56 -12.91 -9.67
N LYS A 294 1.29 -12.88 -9.25
CA LYS A 294 0.15 -13.11 -10.15
C LYS A 294 0.08 -12.09 -11.28
N ALA A 295 0.30 -10.81 -10.99
CA ALA A 295 0.36 -9.74 -12.00
C ALA A 295 1.51 -9.95 -13.00
N LEU A 296 2.58 -10.64 -12.59
CA LEU A 296 3.69 -11.04 -13.45
C LEU A 296 3.44 -12.35 -14.22
N GLY A 297 2.25 -12.96 -14.10
CA GLY A 297 1.87 -14.20 -14.77
C GLY A 297 2.36 -15.47 -14.06
N LEU A 298 2.74 -15.40 -12.79
CA LEU A 298 3.32 -16.51 -12.01
C LEU A 298 2.36 -17.05 -10.94
N ALA A 299 1.06 -17.01 -11.21
CA ALA A 299 0.03 -17.44 -10.27
C ALA A 299 0.13 -18.93 -9.88
N ASP A 300 0.60 -19.78 -10.80
CA ASP A 300 0.70 -21.23 -10.61
C ASP A 300 2.02 -21.66 -9.94
N HIS A 301 2.94 -20.72 -9.70
CA HIS A 301 4.20 -21.01 -9.02
C HIS A 301 4.04 -20.90 -7.51
N ALA A 302 4.78 -21.73 -6.76
CA ALA A 302 4.97 -21.47 -5.33
C ALA A 302 5.58 -20.06 -5.17
N SER A 303 5.08 -19.27 -4.22
CA SER A 303 5.43 -17.84 -4.13
C SER A 303 6.92 -17.57 -3.89
N GLY A 304 7.68 -18.56 -3.41
CA GLY A 304 9.05 -18.35 -2.95
C GLY A 304 9.11 -17.52 -1.67
N ALA A 305 8.01 -17.48 -0.91
CA ALA A 305 7.96 -16.87 0.41
C ALA A 305 8.79 -17.66 1.45
N HIS A 306 9.27 -18.87 1.14
CA HIS A 306 10.30 -19.53 1.93
C HIS A 306 11.65 -18.86 1.68
N ASN A 307 12.32 -18.42 2.74
CA ASN A 307 13.59 -17.72 2.63
C ASN A 307 14.69 -18.67 2.11
N ASN A 308 15.12 -18.43 0.88
CA ASN A 308 16.22 -19.17 0.26
C ASN A 308 17.10 -18.20 -0.56
N PRO A 309 17.79 -17.24 0.08
CA PRO A 309 18.60 -16.25 -0.62
C PRO A 309 19.78 -16.91 -1.36
N ASP A 310 20.21 -18.09 -0.92
CA ASP A 310 21.29 -18.84 -1.56
C ASP A 310 20.92 -19.36 -2.95
N SER A 311 19.63 -19.67 -3.21
CA SER A 311 19.16 -19.98 -4.56
C SER A 311 19.41 -18.80 -5.51
N LEU A 312 19.07 -17.58 -5.09
CA LEU A 312 19.23 -16.38 -5.91
C LEU A 312 20.70 -16.04 -6.14
N LYS A 313 21.55 -16.20 -5.11
CA LYS A 313 23.01 -16.04 -5.25
C LYS A 313 23.59 -17.07 -6.23
N LYS A 314 23.18 -18.33 -6.15
CA LYS A 314 23.60 -19.37 -7.11
C LYS A 314 23.21 -19.03 -8.54
N LEU A 315 21.99 -18.52 -8.75
CA LEU A 315 21.55 -18.06 -10.09
C LEU A 315 22.47 -16.96 -10.63
N GLU A 316 22.86 -16.00 -9.79
CA GLU A 316 23.74 -14.89 -10.16
C GLU A 316 25.18 -15.35 -10.43
N GLU A 317 25.73 -16.21 -9.58
CA GLU A 317 27.08 -16.77 -9.74
C GLU A 317 27.21 -17.65 -11.00
N GLN A 318 26.19 -18.45 -11.30
CA GLN A 318 26.22 -19.36 -12.45
C GLN A 318 25.87 -18.68 -13.78
N LEU A 319 25.28 -17.47 -13.77
CA LEU A 319 24.83 -16.78 -14.97
C LEU A 319 25.95 -16.58 -15.99
N ALA A 320 27.16 -16.23 -15.53
CA ALA A 320 28.30 -15.97 -16.39
C ALA A 320 28.76 -17.21 -17.19
N SER A 321 28.52 -18.41 -16.64
CA SER A 321 28.85 -19.70 -17.27
C SER A 321 27.64 -20.39 -17.90
N LEU A 322 26.46 -19.74 -17.92
CA LEU A 322 25.24 -20.34 -18.43
C LEU A 322 25.32 -20.52 -19.95
N GLU A 323 25.11 -21.75 -20.39
CA GLU A 323 24.89 -22.08 -21.80
C GLU A 323 23.40 -22.29 -22.07
N LEU A 324 22.94 -21.83 -23.24
CA LEU A 324 21.57 -22.04 -23.72
C LEU A 324 21.55 -23.13 -24.80
N TYR A 325 20.57 -24.03 -24.71
CA TYR A 325 20.36 -25.12 -25.67
C TYR A 325 19.07 -24.88 -26.46
N GLU A 326 18.90 -25.54 -27.61
CA GLU A 326 17.70 -25.39 -28.46
C GLU A 326 16.38 -25.57 -27.67
N ASP A 327 16.44 -26.53 -26.75
CA ASP A 327 15.40 -26.95 -25.83
C ASP A 327 14.99 -25.89 -24.79
N ASP A 328 15.77 -24.82 -24.64
CA ASP A 328 15.48 -23.67 -23.80
C ASP A 328 14.59 -22.63 -24.51
N PHE A 329 14.30 -22.81 -25.79
CA PHE A 329 13.50 -21.87 -26.58
C PHE A 329 12.08 -22.40 -26.88
N LYS A 330 11.14 -21.47 -27.06
CA LYS A 330 9.78 -21.73 -27.57
C LYS A 330 9.65 -21.17 -28.98
N ALA A 331 8.66 -21.67 -29.71
CA ALA A 331 8.28 -21.08 -30.98
C ALA A 331 7.62 -19.72 -30.74
N ILE A 332 7.80 -18.80 -31.69
CA ILE A 332 7.00 -17.57 -31.75
C ILE A 332 5.84 -17.85 -32.70
N SER A 333 4.65 -17.93 -32.12
CA SER A 333 3.42 -18.30 -32.81
C SER A 333 2.30 -17.37 -32.40
N VAL A 334 1.44 -17.00 -33.37
CA VAL A 334 0.25 -16.16 -33.17
C VAL A 334 -0.92 -16.88 -33.82
N GLU A 335 -2.04 -17.01 -33.08
CA GLU A 335 -3.27 -17.70 -33.56
C GLU A 335 -3.01 -19.12 -34.12
N GLY A 336 -2.10 -19.87 -33.49
CA GLY A 336 -1.72 -21.22 -33.94
C GLY A 336 -0.76 -21.25 -35.16
N THR A 337 -0.51 -20.12 -35.81
CA THR A 337 0.47 -20.02 -36.89
C THR A 337 1.87 -19.84 -36.31
N THR A 338 2.79 -20.76 -36.64
CA THR A 338 4.20 -20.66 -36.19
C THR A 338 5.00 -19.77 -37.15
N LEU A 339 5.42 -18.61 -36.66
CA LEU A 339 6.19 -17.62 -37.43
C LEU A 339 7.68 -17.91 -37.35
N ILE A 340 8.20 -18.19 -36.14
CA ILE A 340 9.61 -18.53 -35.92
C ILE A 340 9.68 -19.82 -35.08
N LYS A 341 10.36 -20.85 -35.62
CA LYS A 341 10.55 -22.14 -34.94
C LYS A 341 11.62 -22.06 -33.84
N PRO A 342 11.61 -22.95 -32.83
CA PRO A 342 12.62 -22.95 -31.76
C PRO A 342 14.06 -23.00 -32.26
N ALA A 343 14.36 -23.87 -33.25
CA ALA A 343 15.67 -23.93 -33.90
C ALA A 343 16.11 -22.58 -34.51
N GLN A 344 15.16 -21.82 -35.05
CA GLN A 344 15.44 -20.51 -35.63
C GLN A 344 15.70 -19.45 -34.56
N VAL A 345 14.99 -19.53 -33.42
CA VAL A 345 15.28 -18.72 -32.23
C VAL A 345 16.69 -19.03 -31.72
N ALA A 346 17.01 -20.30 -31.52
CA ALA A 346 18.34 -20.77 -31.10
C ALA A 346 19.44 -20.25 -32.04
N SER A 347 19.24 -20.36 -33.36
CA SER A 347 20.19 -19.85 -34.35
C SER A 347 20.40 -18.33 -34.28
N SER A 348 19.36 -17.58 -33.89
CA SER A 348 19.41 -16.12 -33.77
C SER A 348 20.18 -15.70 -32.53
N VAL A 349 19.97 -16.40 -31.41
CA VAL A 349 20.73 -16.21 -30.17
C VAL A 349 22.20 -16.62 -30.36
N ALA A 350 22.46 -17.73 -31.04
CA ALA A 350 23.82 -18.26 -31.25
C ALA A 350 24.74 -17.33 -32.05
N LYS A 351 24.20 -16.42 -32.87
CA LYS A 351 24.95 -15.35 -33.56
C LYS A 351 25.70 -14.42 -32.61
N PHE A 352 25.27 -14.36 -31.36
CA PHE A 352 25.78 -13.46 -30.34
C PHE A 352 26.43 -14.20 -29.17
N SER A 353 26.76 -15.49 -29.34
CA SER A 353 27.31 -16.38 -28.30
C SER A 353 28.67 -15.95 -27.72
N GLN A 354 29.34 -14.98 -28.33
CA GLN A 354 30.52 -14.31 -27.77
C GLN A 354 30.20 -13.49 -26.50
N PHE A 355 28.93 -13.13 -26.29
CA PHE A 355 28.48 -12.47 -25.07
C PHE A 355 27.89 -13.50 -24.11
N PRO A 356 28.19 -13.41 -22.79
CA PRO A 356 27.55 -14.27 -21.81
C PRO A 356 26.04 -14.02 -21.77
N VAL A 357 25.28 -15.01 -21.29
CA VAL A 357 23.84 -14.87 -21.10
C VAL A 357 23.56 -13.73 -20.12
N GLY A 358 22.72 -12.79 -20.55
CA GLY A 358 22.43 -11.56 -19.82
C GLY A 358 21.82 -10.50 -20.71
N PRO A 359 21.62 -9.28 -20.19
CA PRO A 359 20.79 -8.25 -20.83
C PRO A 359 21.26 -7.90 -22.24
N ARG A 360 22.59 -7.87 -22.45
CA ARG A 360 23.20 -7.55 -23.75
C ARG A 360 22.92 -8.63 -24.79
N LEU A 361 23.08 -9.91 -24.45
CA LEU A 361 22.79 -11.02 -25.36
C LEU A 361 21.32 -11.00 -25.77
N ILE A 362 20.43 -10.82 -24.80
CA ILE A 362 18.98 -10.84 -25.03
C ILE A 362 18.52 -9.65 -25.88
N ALA A 363 19.06 -8.45 -25.65
CA ALA A 363 18.75 -7.30 -26.48
C ALA A 363 19.13 -7.54 -27.96
N LEU A 364 20.35 -8.01 -28.21
CA LEU A 364 20.80 -8.34 -29.57
C LEU A 364 19.97 -9.47 -30.21
N ALA A 365 19.60 -10.48 -29.41
CA ALA A 365 18.74 -11.56 -29.88
C ALA A 365 17.34 -11.06 -30.25
N LYS A 366 16.76 -10.11 -29.48
CA LYS A 366 15.47 -9.49 -29.82
C LYS A 366 15.53 -8.74 -31.14
N ASP A 367 16.54 -7.90 -31.34
CA ASP A 367 16.72 -7.15 -32.59
C ASP A 367 16.80 -8.10 -33.80
N GLU A 368 17.58 -9.18 -33.68
CA GLU A 368 17.68 -10.20 -34.73
C GLU A 368 16.36 -10.98 -34.94
N LEU A 369 15.61 -11.26 -33.87
CA LEU A 369 14.31 -11.93 -33.96
C LEU A 369 13.27 -11.05 -34.68
N HIS A 370 13.26 -9.73 -34.44
CA HIS A 370 12.42 -8.79 -35.19
C HIS A 370 12.77 -8.76 -36.67
N ILE A 371 14.06 -8.66 -37.02
CA ILE A 371 14.53 -8.73 -38.42
C ILE A 371 14.08 -10.06 -39.08
N ARG A 372 14.19 -11.16 -38.34
CA ARG A 372 13.76 -12.48 -38.83
C ARG A 372 12.24 -12.56 -39.01
N LEU A 373 11.47 -11.97 -38.10
CA LEU A 373 10.02 -11.89 -38.18
C LEU A 373 9.62 -11.11 -39.44
N GLU A 374 10.17 -9.92 -39.64
CA GLU A 374 9.92 -9.10 -40.84
C GLU A 374 10.26 -9.86 -42.12
N ARG A 375 11.39 -10.57 -42.16
CA ARG A 375 11.76 -11.41 -43.31
C ARG A 375 10.77 -12.53 -43.54
N ARG A 376 10.26 -13.17 -42.49
CA ARG A 376 9.26 -14.24 -42.57
C ARG A 376 7.93 -13.71 -43.11
N LEU A 377 7.46 -12.57 -42.60
CA LEU A 377 6.24 -11.92 -43.08
C LEU A 377 6.40 -11.46 -44.54
N GLY A 378 7.57 -10.93 -44.90
CA GLY A 378 7.89 -10.58 -46.28
C GLY A 378 7.87 -11.78 -47.24
N GLN A 379 8.25 -12.98 -46.78
CA GLN A 379 8.10 -14.22 -47.55
C GLN A 379 6.64 -14.67 -47.66
N MET A 380 5.89 -14.59 -46.56
CA MET A 380 4.46 -14.94 -46.53
C MET A 380 3.63 -14.03 -47.43
N ALA A 381 4.02 -12.77 -47.61
CA ALA A 381 3.33 -11.85 -48.50
C ALA A 381 3.30 -12.29 -49.98
N HIS A 382 4.17 -13.21 -50.39
CA HIS A 382 4.16 -13.78 -51.76
C HIS A 382 3.23 -14.99 -51.89
N ASN A 383 2.46 -15.34 -50.86
CA ASN A 383 1.50 -16.43 -50.93
C ASN A 383 0.18 -15.92 -51.52
N ASP A 384 -0.24 -16.50 -52.64
CA ASP A 384 -1.43 -16.09 -53.38
C ASP A 384 -2.72 -16.16 -52.54
N GLU A 385 -2.88 -17.18 -51.67
CA GLU A 385 -4.06 -17.31 -50.81
C GLU A 385 -4.16 -16.17 -49.80
N ILE A 386 -3.03 -15.70 -49.26
CA ILE A 386 -2.98 -14.57 -48.33
C ILE A 386 -3.25 -13.24 -49.06
N GLN A 387 -2.77 -13.11 -50.30
CA GLN A 387 -3.06 -11.94 -51.13
C GLN A 387 -4.55 -11.87 -51.46
N GLU A 388 -5.16 -12.99 -51.84
CA GLU A 388 -6.60 -13.09 -52.07
C GLU A 388 -7.41 -12.77 -50.80
N GLU A 389 -7.00 -13.30 -49.64
CA GLU A 389 -7.60 -12.96 -48.35
C GLU A 389 -7.56 -11.45 -48.10
N MET A 390 -6.39 -10.83 -48.24
CA MET A 390 -6.19 -9.38 -48.05
C MET A 390 -7.04 -8.54 -49.03
N LEU A 391 -7.13 -8.95 -50.31
CA LEU A 391 -7.95 -8.27 -51.31
C LEU A 391 -9.45 -8.47 -51.10
N SER A 392 -9.85 -9.52 -50.36
CA SER A 392 -11.25 -9.82 -50.04
C SER A 392 -11.80 -9.07 -48.82
N LEU A 393 -10.95 -8.32 -48.09
CA LEU A 393 -11.35 -7.53 -46.94
C LEU A 393 -12.40 -6.49 -47.33
N ASP A 394 -13.46 -6.39 -46.52
CA ASP A 394 -14.47 -5.36 -46.70
C ASP A 394 -13.97 -3.97 -46.24
N VAL A 395 -14.78 -2.94 -46.45
CA VAL A 395 -14.39 -1.55 -46.15
C VAL A 395 -14.10 -1.35 -44.65
N GLU A 396 -14.87 -1.99 -43.77
CA GLU A 396 -14.70 -1.85 -42.32
C GLU A 396 -13.38 -2.51 -41.86
N GLN A 397 -13.11 -3.71 -42.36
CA GLN A 397 -11.87 -4.44 -42.10
C GLN A 397 -10.64 -3.73 -42.68
N GLN A 398 -10.74 -3.14 -43.87
CA GLN A 398 -9.64 -2.36 -44.45
C GLN A 398 -9.31 -1.14 -43.59
N LEU A 399 -10.32 -0.45 -43.04
CA LEU A 399 -10.10 0.67 -42.13
C LEU A 399 -9.43 0.23 -40.83
N GLU A 400 -9.79 -0.93 -40.28
CA GLU A 400 -9.16 -1.48 -39.08
C GLU A 400 -7.69 -1.84 -39.30
N VAL A 401 -7.37 -2.44 -40.45
CA VAL A 401 -6.01 -2.91 -40.77
C VAL A 401 -5.09 -1.78 -41.22
N PHE A 402 -5.54 -0.94 -42.16
CA PHE A 402 -4.71 0.03 -42.87
C PHE A 402 -4.99 1.48 -42.47
N GLY A 403 -6.06 1.74 -41.73
CA GLY A 403 -6.56 3.10 -41.48
C GLY A 403 -7.15 3.78 -42.73
N ARG A 404 -7.29 3.06 -43.84
CA ARG A 404 -7.76 3.57 -45.14
C ARG A 404 -8.26 2.43 -46.03
N THR A 405 -9.07 2.77 -47.03
CA THR A 405 -9.38 1.84 -48.13
C THR A 405 -8.18 1.66 -49.05
N ILE A 406 -8.01 0.46 -49.57
CA ILE A 406 -6.90 0.11 -50.46
C ILE A 406 -7.43 -0.27 -51.85
N SER A 407 -6.71 0.12 -52.89
CA SER A 407 -6.97 -0.29 -54.28
C SER A 407 -5.65 -0.53 -55.00
N PRO A 408 -4.90 -1.58 -54.64
CA PRO A 408 -3.60 -1.86 -55.24
C PRO A 408 -3.73 -2.06 -56.76
N SER A 409 -2.86 -1.39 -57.51
CA SER A 409 -2.93 -1.26 -58.97
C SER A 409 -1.94 -2.15 -59.73
N ASP A 410 -0.94 -2.69 -59.04
CA ASP A 410 0.05 -3.61 -59.57
C ASP A 410 0.49 -4.65 -58.52
N GLU A 411 1.30 -5.63 -58.96
CA GLU A 411 1.81 -6.70 -58.09
C GLU A 411 2.71 -6.18 -56.95
N GLU A 412 3.43 -5.07 -57.15
CA GLU A 412 4.28 -4.49 -56.10
C GLU A 412 3.43 -3.86 -54.99
N GLU A 413 2.35 -3.17 -55.35
CA GLU A 413 1.37 -2.63 -54.41
C GLU A 413 0.61 -3.73 -53.68
N VAL A 414 0.21 -4.82 -54.37
CA VAL A 414 -0.40 -5.98 -53.71
C VAL A 414 0.55 -6.58 -52.67
N LEU A 415 1.83 -6.75 -53.02
CA LEU A 415 2.85 -7.24 -52.08
C LEU A 415 3.05 -6.30 -50.88
N ALA A 416 3.08 -4.99 -51.12
CA ALA A 416 3.23 -4.00 -50.06
C ALA A 416 2.04 -4.02 -49.09
N ARG A 417 0.81 -4.04 -49.61
CA ARG A 417 -0.41 -4.11 -48.78
C ARG A 417 -0.53 -5.43 -48.04
N THR A 418 -0.14 -6.54 -48.66
CA THR A 418 -0.13 -7.85 -47.99
C THR A 418 0.86 -7.86 -46.82
N ARG A 419 2.00 -7.18 -46.93
CA ARG A 419 2.93 -7.04 -45.78
C ARG A 419 2.34 -6.21 -44.64
N GLU A 420 1.67 -5.10 -44.95
CA GLU A 420 0.97 -4.29 -43.95
C GLU A 420 -0.11 -5.10 -43.23
N PHE A 421 -0.93 -5.85 -43.98
CA PHE A 421 -1.93 -6.77 -43.43
C PHE A 421 -1.32 -7.82 -42.49
N LEU A 422 -0.22 -8.46 -42.91
CA LEU A 422 0.47 -9.46 -42.11
C LEU A 422 1.11 -8.86 -40.84
N ASN A 423 1.65 -7.64 -40.91
CA ASN A 423 2.19 -6.94 -39.74
C ASN A 423 1.09 -6.60 -38.73
N TRP A 424 -0.08 -6.14 -39.20
CA TRP A 424 -1.24 -5.91 -38.35
C TRP A 424 -1.71 -7.22 -37.69
N ARG A 425 -1.92 -8.27 -38.52
CA ARG A 425 -2.44 -9.57 -38.07
C ARG A 425 -1.55 -10.23 -37.02
N TYR A 426 -0.24 -10.14 -37.20
CA TYR A 426 0.75 -10.79 -36.33
C TYR A 426 1.48 -9.80 -35.43
N SER A 427 0.90 -8.62 -35.17
CA SER A 427 1.46 -7.56 -34.33
C SER A 427 1.87 -8.07 -32.94
N SER A 428 1.07 -8.94 -32.32
CA SER A 428 1.36 -9.58 -31.03
C SER A 428 2.65 -10.44 -31.03
N ALA A 429 3.18 -10.85 -32.19
CA ALA A 429 4.47 -11.52 -32.26
C ALA A 429 5.61 -10.62 -31.78
N HIS A 430 5.53 -9.31 -32.01
CA HIS A 430 6.50 -8.35 -31.48
C HIS A 430 6.44 -8.31 -29.94
N GLU A 431 5.24 -8.38 -29.35
CA GLU A 431 5.09 -8.46 -27.90
C GLU A 431 5.70 -9.73 -27.31
N VAL A 432 5.54 -10.88 -27.98
CA VAL A 432 6.19 -12.15 -27.58
C VAL A 432 7.72 -12.02 -27.59
N ILE A 433 8.27 -11.33 -28.59
CA ILE A 433 9.72 -11.04 -28.67
C ILE A 433 10.15 -10.13 -27.52
N GLU A 434 9.40 -9.06 -27.27
CA GLU A 434 9.71 -8.07 -26.25
C GLU A 434 9.54 -8.58 -24.82
N SER A 435 8.51 -9.36 -24.55
CA SER A 435 8.27 -9.99 -23.25
C SER A 435 9.27 -11.10 -22.94
N THR A 436 10.09 -11.50 -23.93
CA THR A 436 10.98 -12.68 -23.87
C THR A 436 10.24 -13.99 -23.60
N SER A 437 8.95 -14.08 -23.94
CA SER A 437 8.14 -15.29 -23.77
C SER A 437 8.65 -16.49 -24.60
N TRP A 438 9.52 -16.25 -25.58
CA TRP A 438 10.23 -17.26 -26.37
C TRP A 438 11.34 -17.99 -25.59
N LEU A 439 11.68 -17.57 -24.36
CA LEU A 439 12.68 -18.22 -23.50
C LEU A 439 11.99 -19.03 -22.38
N ARG A 440 12.44 -20.27 -22.16
CA ARG A 440 11.94 -21.14 -21.08
C ARG A 440 12.71 -20.89 -19.78
N ILE A 441 12.46 -19.73 -19.15
CA ILE A 441 13.11 -19.33 -17.89
C ILE A 441 13.02 -20.44 -16.83
N ASP A 442 11.85 -21.07 -16.68
CA ASP A 442 11.66 -22.15 -15.70
C ASP A 442 12.60 -23.33 -15.94
N ARG A 443 12.76 -23.74 -17.20
CA ARG A 443 13.66 -24.85 -17.56
C ARG A 443 15.11 -24.51 -17.27
N ILE A 444 15.52 -23.28 -17.59
CA ILE A 444 16.87 -22.79 -17.37
C ILE A 444 17.16 -22.77 -15.87
N GLY A 445 16.27 -22.17 -15.06
CA GLY A 445 16.49 -22.08 -13.61
C GLY A 445 16.42 -23.43 -12.92
N MET A 446 15.53 -24.35 -13.33
CA MET A 446 15.52 -25.73 -12.83
C MET A 446 16.86 -26.45 -13.08
N ARG A 447 17.47 -26.23 -14.26
CA ARG A 447 18.81 -26.76 -14.58
C ARG A 447 19.89 -26.14 -13.70
N MET A 448 19.88 -24.81 -13.52
CA MET A 448 20.88 -24.09 -12.72
C MET A 448 20.84 -24.49 -11.24
N LEU A 449 19.63 -24.62 -10.68
CA LEU A 449 19.42 -24.92 -9.27
C LEU A 449 19.35 -26.42 -8.97
N ASN A 450 19.32 -27.27 -10.00
CA ASN A 450 19.13 -28.73 -9.88
C ASN A 450 17.86 -29.07 -9.06
N THR A 451 16.73 -28.48 -9.44
CA THR A 451 15.42 -28.64 -8.78
C THR A 451 14.34 -29.04 -9.79
N SER A 452 13.26 -29.65 -9.31
CA SER A 452 12.11 -30.07 -10.13
C SER A 452 11.09 -28.96 -10.38
N ALA A 453 11.15 -27.85 -9.64
CA ALA A 453 10.29 -26.70 -9.82
C ALA A 453 10.99 -25.42 -9.30
N LEU A 454 10.70 -24.30 -9.94
CA LEU A 454 11.09 -22.97 -9.47
C LEU A 454 9.93 -22.28 -8.76
N SER A 455 10.26 -21.56 -7.69
CA SER A 455 9.37 -20.58 -7.10
C SER A 455 9.23 -19.34 -8.00
N GLY A 456 8.13 -18.61 -7.82
CA GLY A 456 7.89 -17.35 -8.53
C GLY A 456 9.02 -16.34 -8.27
N ALA A 457 9.56 -16.27 -7.05
CA ALA A 457 10.70 -15.43 -6.72
C ALA A 457 11.95 -15.77 -7.56
N GLU A 458 12.32 -17.05 -7.66
CA GLU A 458 13.45 -17.51 -8.47
C GLU A 458 13.22 -17.23 -9.97
N CYS A 459 12.00 -17.45 -10.47
CA CYS A 459 11.64 -17.14 -11.86
C CYS A 459 11.81 -15.65 -12.17
N VAL A 460 11.28 -14.77 -11.32
CA VAL A 460 11.42 -13.31 -11.50
C VAL A 460 12.88 -12.90 -11.41
N TYR A 461 13.63 -13.42 -10.43
CA TYR A 461 15.04 -13.07 -10.26
C TYR A 461 15.90 -13.50 -11.45
N LEU A 462 15.72 -14.73 -11.94
CA LEU A 462 16.42 -15.22 -13.12
C LEU A 462 16.05 -14.41 -14.37
N ARG A 463 14.76 -14.07 -14.54
CA ARG A 463 14.32 -13.19 -15.63
C ARG A 463 15.01 -11.82 -15.55
N LEU A 464 15.14 -11.24 -14.36
CA LEU A 464 15.84 -9.97 -14.16
C LEU A 464 17.33 -10.07 -14.51
N LEU A 465 18.00 -11.15 -14.10
CA LEU A 465 19.39 -11.42 -14.45
C LEU A 465 19.60 -11.55 -15.96
N ILE A 466 18.72 -12.27 -16.64
CA ILE A 466 18.82 -12.54 -18.08
C ILE A 466 18.44 -11.32 -18.93
N THR A 467 17.38 -10.60 -18.57
CA THR A 467 16.82 -9.53 -19.40
C THR A 467 17.31 -8.13 -19.00
N GLY A 468 17.69 -7.95 -17.73
CA GLY A 468 17.95 -6.63 -17.14
C GLY A 468 16.71 -5.75 -17.05
N ALA A 469 15.52 -6.30 -17.31
CA ALA A 469 14.27 -5.57 -17.38
C ALA A 469 13.46 -5.73 -16.09
N GLY A 470 13.63 -4.77 -15.18
CA GLY A 470 12.68 -4.48 -14.12
C GLY A 470 11.67 -3.41 -14.56
N GLU A 471 10.84 -2.96 -13.62
CA GLU A 471 9.91 -1.85 -13.87
C GLU A 471 10.66 -0.52 -13.87
N LYS A 472 10.51 0.27 -14.94
CA LYS A 472 11.27 1.51 -15.18
C LYS A 472 10.45 2.76 -14.93
N ASN A 473 9.12 2.67 -15.00
CA ASN A 473 8.23 3.81 -14.84
C ASN A 473 7.91 4.09 -13.36
N VAL A 474 8.13 3.11 -12.48
CA VAL A 474 7.93 3.26 -11.03
C VAL A 474 9.04 4.10 -10.41
N LYS A 475 8.65 5.12 -9.65
CA LYS A 475 9.56 6.05 -8.97
C LYS A 475 9.67 5.78 -7.48
N PHE A 476 8.60 5.29 -6.86
CA PHE A 476 8.58 5.00 -5.43
C PHE A 476 7.99 3.63 -5.14
N VAL A 477 8.65 2.89 -4.26
CA VAL A 477 8.18 1.62 -3.71
C VAL A 477 8.11 1.74 -2.19
N MET A 478 6.93 1.51 -1.65
CA MET A 478 6.61 1.63 -0.23
C MET A 478 6.33 0.22 0.28
N ILE A 479 7.00 -0.22 1.34
CA ILE A 479 6.76 -1.54 1.96
C ILE A 479 6.34 -1.32 3.41
N ASP A 480 5.11 -1.71 3.73
CA ASP A 480 4.62 -1.74 5.10
C ASP A 480 4.93 -3.11 5.75
N GLU A 481 5.15 -3.09 7.07
CA GLU A 481 5.57 -4.25 7.86
C GLU A 481 6.73 -5.05 7.23
N VAL A 482 7.80 -4.34 6.82
CA VAL A 482 8.96 -4.92 6.11
C VAL A 482 9.62 -6.11 6.83
N GLN A 483 9.45 -6.21 8.16
CA GLN A 483 9.92 -7.36 8.94
C GLN A 483 9.21 -8.68 8.64
N ASP A 484 8.10 -8.67 7.89
CA ASP A 484 7.42 -9.87 7.42
C ASP A 484 7.95 -10.38 6.07
N TYR A 485 8.85 -9.64 5.44
CA TYR A 485 9.45 -10.03 4.16
C TYR A 485 10.72 -10.83 4.38
N THR A 486 10.93 -11.85 3.55
CA THR A 486 12.16 -12.64 3.52
C THR A 486 13.27 -11.95 2.73
N GLU A 487 14.52 -12.39 2.90
CA GLU A 487 15.63 -11.87 2.11
C GLU A 487 15.39 -12.14 0.62
N THR A 488 14.88 -13.32 0.27
CA THR A 488 14.51 -13.68 -1.11
C THR A 488 13.54 -12.67 -1.73
N GLN A 489 12.48 -12.29 -1.01
CA GLN A 489 11.50 -11.32 -1.51
C GLN A 489 12.12 -9.94 -1.70
N LEU A 490 12.89 -9.47 -0.72
CA LEU A 490 13.52 -8.15 -0.77
C LEU A 490 14.62 -8.05 -1.83
N MET A 491 15.38 -9.12 -2.08
CA MET A 491 16.34 -9.20 -3.17
C MET A 491 15.64 -9.07 -4.53
N VAL A 492 14.49 -9.72 -4.71
CA VAL A 492 13.68 -9.58 -5.93
C VAL A 492 13.16 -8.17 -6.07
N LEU A 493 12.54 -7.59 -5.03
CA LEU A 493 11.99 -6.23 -5.09
C LEU A 493 13.07 -5.18 -5.35
N GLY A 494 14.20 -5.26 -4.63
CA GLY A 494 15.31 -4.32 -4.79
C GLY A 494 15.93 -4.36 -6.19
N LYS A 495 16.00 -5.55 -6.83
CA LYS A 495 16.50 -5.67 -8.20
C LYS A 495 15.45 -5.28 -9.25
N TYR A 496 14.19 -5.67 -9.03
CA TYR A 496 13.07 -5.38 -9.94
C TYR A 496 12.79 -3.88 -10.03
N PHE A 497 12.90 -3.14 -8.92
CA PHE A 497 12.68 -1.70 -8.85
C PHE A 497 13.98 -0.93 -8.61
N SER A 498 15.09 -1.33 -9.25
CA SER A 498 16.43 -0.77 -9.05
C SER A 498 16.59 0.74 -9.33
N ARG A 499 15.58 1.39 -9.92
CA ARG A 499 15.56 2.85 -10.18
C ARG A 499 14.61 3.61 -9.27
N ALA A 500 13.81 2.90 -8.48
CA ALA A 500 12.83 3.50 -7.59
C ALA A 500 13.47 3.85 -6.24
N HIS A 501 12.91 4.85 -5.58
CA HIS A 501 13.19 5.14 -4.19
C HIS A 501 12.33 4.23 -3.29
N PHE A 502 12.93 3.68 -2.24
CA PHE A 502 12.23 2.81 -1.30
C PHE A 502 11.93 3.52 0.02
N LEU A 503 10.73 3.29 0.54
CA LEU A 503 10.38 3.58 1.92
C LEU A 503 9.95 2.27 2.58
N LEU A 504 10.73 1.82 3.55
CA LEU A 504 10.56 0.56 4.25
C LEU A 504 10.14 0.85 5.69
N LEU A 505 8.93 0.50 6.10
CA LEU A 505 8.48 0.67 7.48
C LEU A 505 8.27 -0.67 8.13
N GLY A 506 8.66 -0.76 9.41
CA GLY A 506 8.40 -1.96 10.19
C GLY A 506 8.72 -1.79 11.67
N ASP A 507 8.48 -2.85 12.43
CA ASP A 507 8.98 -3.01 13.79
C ASP A 507 9.83 -4.28 13.84
N SER A 508 11.14 -4.13 14.04
CA SER A 508 12.05 -5.28 14.13
C SER A 508 11.66 -6.27 15.25
N ASN A 509 10.93 -5.79 16.27
CA ASN A 509 10.48 -6.61 17.39
C ASN A 509 9.17 -7.34 17.12
N GLN A 510 8.51 -7.06 15.99
CA GLN A 510 7.32 -7.79 15.51
C GLN A 510 7.65 -8.84 14.45
N ALA A 511 8.93 -9.16 14.21
CA ALA A 511 9.33 -10.28 13.35
C ALA A 511 9.01 -11.62 14.05
N ILE A 512 7.77 -12.12 13.89
CA ILE A 512 7.27 -13.32 14.58
C ILE A 512 7.60 -14.64 13.86
N TRP A 513 8.21 -14.55 12.69
CA TRP A 513 8.66 -15.65 11.85
C TRP A 513 10.19 -15.78 11.91
N GLU A 514 10.70 -17.00 11.78
CA GLU A 514 12.16 -17.25 11.85
C GLU A 514 12.87 -16.90 10.54
N ASP A 515 12.19 -17.08 9.41
CA ASP A 515 12.77 -16.97 8.07
C ASP A 515 12.70 -15.55 7.47
N THR A 516 12.27 -14.54 8.23
CA THR A 516 12.16 -13.16 7.73
C THR A 516 13.47 -12.38 7.85
N ALA A 517 13.67 -11.39 6.97
CA ALA A 517 14.88 -10.58 6.97
C ALA A 517 14.99 -9.72 8.23
N THR A 518 16.18 -9.70 8.85
CA THR A 518 16.53 -8.73 9.88
C THR A 518 16.79 -7.35 9.26
N PHE A 519 16.61 -6.28 10.03
CA PHE A 519 16.87 -4.92 9.53
C PHE A 519 18.30 -4.71 9.02
N GLU A 520 19.28 -5.39 9.62
CA GLU A 520 20.66 -5.38 9.14
C GLU A 520 20.80 -6.05 7.76
N GLN A 521 20.08 -7.16 7.52
CA GLN A 521 20.03 -7.80 6.21
C GLN A 521 19.31 -6.93 5.18
N ILE A 522 18.21 -6.27 5.56
CA ILE A 522 17.50 -5.31 4.71
C ILE A 522 18.48 -4.23 4.24
N GLU A 523 19.20 -3.60 5.16
CA GLU A 523 20.21 -2.57 4.85
C GLU A 523 21.28 -3.10 3.88
N LYS A 524 21.79 -4.32 4.10
CA LYS A 524 22.78 -4.95 3.20
C LYS A 524 22.22 -5.20 1.79
N ILE A 525 21.00 -5.72 1.68
CA ILE A 525 20.35 -6.00 0.38
C ILE A 525 20.18 -4.71 -0.43
N PHE A 526 19.70 -3.65 0.23
CA PHE A 526 19.45 -2.37 -0.43
C PHE A 526 20.74 -1.59 -0.72
N THR A 527 21.76 -1.71 0.13
CA THR A 527 23.11 -1.17 -0.15
C THR A 527 23.73 -1.86 -1.38
N ALA A 528 23.59 -3.18 -1.50
CA ALA A 528 24.12 -3.92 -2.66
C ALA A 528 23.44 -3.54 -3.99
N THR A 529 22.17 -3.14 -3.95
CA THR A 529 21.38 -2.81 -5.14
C THR A 529 21.38 -1.32 -5.50
N HIS A 530 21.45 -0.43 -4.50
CA HIS A 530 21.33 1.03 -4.67
C HIS A 530 22.63 1.79 -4.37
N GLY A 531 23.67 1.12 -3.88
CA GLY A 531 25.00 1.68 -3.65
C GLY A 531 25.32 1.99 -2.18
N GLU A 532 26.60 2.25 -1.91
CA GLU A 532 27.10 2.64 -0.59
C GLU A 532 26.48 3.97 -0.12
N GLY A 533 26.02 4.00 1.13
CA GLY A 533 25.34 5.17 1.71
C GLY A 533 23.93 5.45 1.17
N ALA A 534 23.33 4.51 0.42
CA ALA A 534 21.99 4.67 -0.14
C ALA A 534 20.85 4.56 0.88
N VAL A 535 21.12 3.92 2.03
CA VAL A 535 20.13 3.66 3.09
C VAL A 535 20.24 4.71 4.20
N SER A 536 19.18 5.49 4.40
CA SER A 536 18.98 6.32 5.60
C SER A 536 18.05 5.60 6.58
N THR A 537 18.25 5.80 7.88
CA THR A 537 17.41 5.19 8.92
C THR A 537 16.70 6.23 9.77
N CYS A 538 15.46 5.94 10.15
CA CYS A 538 14.66 6.73 11.08
C CYS A 538 14.04 5.83 12.15
N LYS A 539 13.77 6.39 13.33
CA LYS A 539 13.10 5.68 14.42
C LYS A 539 11.80 6.39 14.79
N LEU A 540 10.76 5.62 15.11
CA LEU A 540 9.52 6.11 15.72
C LEU A 540 9.38 5.43 17.08
N LEU A 541 9.62 6.18 18.15
CA LEU A 541 9.82 5.62 19.49
C LEU A 541 8.62 5.87 20.41
N ILE A 542 7.70 6.74 20.00
CA ILE A 542 6.51 7.08 20.76
C ILE A 542 5.34 6.18 20.33
N SER A 543 4.69 5.53 21.29
CA SER A 543 3.44 4.80 21.08
C SER A 543 2.25 5.74 21.28
N TYR A 544 1.39 5.81 20.28
CA TYR A 544 0.18 6.63 20.28
C TYR A 544 -1.09 5.82 20.54
N ARG A 545 -0.96 4.50 20.60
CA ARG A 545 -2.09 3.57 20.67
C ARG A 545 -2.34 3.04 22.08
N SER A 546 -1.30 2.56 22.75
CA SER A 546 -1.40 1.80 24.00
C SER A 546 -1.10 2.68 25.21
N SER A 547 -1.67 2.35 26.38
CA SER A 547 -1.39 3.07 27.64
C SER A 547 0.10 2.97 28.04
N PRO A 548 0.63 3.89 28.87
CA PRO A 548 1.99 3.82 29.38
C PRO A 548 2.32 2.50 30.07
N GLU A 549 1.36 1.89 30.77
CA GLU A 549 1.55 0.60 31.44
C GLU A 549 1.70 -0.54 30.43
N ILE A 550 0.89 -0.55 29.36
CA ILE A 550 0.99 -1.55 28.29
C ILE A 550 2.28 -1.35 27.49
N THR A 551 2.61 -0.10 27.17
CA THR A 551 3.87 0.23 26.50
C THR A 551 5.06 -0.20 27.32
N ALA A 552 5.12 0.13 28.62
CA ALA A 552 6.17 -0.34 29.53
C ALA A 552 6.24 -1.88 29.58
N LEU A 553 5.09 -2.56 29.57
CA LEU A 553 5.03 -4.02 29.56
C LEU A 553 5.70 -4.61 28.32
N PHE A 554 5.25 -4.28 27.11
CA PHE A 554 5.84 -4.92 25.93
C PHE A 554 7.26 -4.41 25.67
N THR A 555 7.58 -3.15 25.98
CA THR A 555 8.93 -2.61 25.78
C THR A 555 9.95 -3.19 26.75
N SER A 556 9.52 -3.71 27.91
CA SER A 556 10.39 -4.50 28.80
C SER A 556 11.02 -5.72 28.11
N LEU A 557 10.42 -6.23 27.03
CA LEU A 557 10.97 -7.35 26.26
C LEU A 557 12.12 -6.92 25.34
N LEU A 558 12.29 -5.62 25.10
CA LEU A 558 13.37 -5.06 24.29
C LEU A 558 14.73 -5.16 25.01
N SER A 559 15.81 -4.94 24.25
CA SER A 559 17.16 -4.75 24.80
C SER A 559 17.21 -3.52 25.72
N GLU A 560 18.18 -3.45 26.63
CA GLU A 560 18.31 -2.33 27.58
C GLU A 560 18.41 -0.96 26.88
N GLU A 561 19.11 -0.88 25.75
CA GLU A 561 19.19 0.33 24.92
C GLU A 561 17.83 0.76 24.36
N GLY A 562 16.96 -0.19 24.02
CA GLY A 562 15.62 0.08 23.48
C GLY A 562 14.61 0.52 24.54
N ARG A 563 14.74 0.03 25.79
CA ARG A 563 13.80 0.32 26.89
C ARG A 563 13.77 1.80 27.30
N GLY A 564 14.91 2.49 27.26
CA GLY A 564 15.04 3.87 27.74
C GLY A 564 14.55 4.96 26.78
N GLN A 565 14.18 4.60 25.56
CA GLN A 565 13.90 5.54 24.47
C GLN A 565 12.42 5.62 24.10
N THR A 566 11.60 4.69 24.59
CA THR A 566 10.19 4.57 24.22
C THR A 566 9.28 5.24 25.24
N SER A 567 8.23 5.89 24.76
CA SER A 567 7.20 6.49 25.62
C SER A 567 5.81 6.24 25.05
N SER A 568 4.78 6.50 25.86
CA SER A 568 3.39 6.55 25.40
C SER A 568 2.83 7.94 25.66
N VAL A 569 2.03 8.44 24.72
CA VAL A 569 1.25 9.67 24.94
C VAL A 569 -0.12 9.40 25.56
N GLN A 570 -0.54 8.13 25.65
CA GLN A 570 -1.83 7.77 26.24
C GLN A 570 -1.83 8.03 27.74
N ARG A 571 -3.02 8.21 28.31
CA ARG A 571 -3.15 8.30 29.76
C ARG A 571 -2.86 6.98 30.42
N GLY A 572 -2.41 7.05 31.67
CA GLY A 572 -2.32 5.88 32.55
C GLY A 572 -3.64 5.12 32.56
N GLY A 573 -3.56 3.83 32.27
CA GLY A 573 -4.67 2.90 32.17
C GLY A 573 -4.66 1.89 33.31
N LYS A 574 -5.35 0.77 33.08
CA LYS A 574 -5.33 -0.37 34.00
C LYS A 574 -3.97 -1.07 33.90
N LYS A 575 -3.35 -1.39 35.04
CA LYS A 575 -2.10 -2.17 35.05
C LYS A 575 -2.35 -3.58 34.47
N PRO A 576 -1.35 -4.18 33.80
CA PRO A 576 -1.44 -5.55 33.34
C PRO A 576 -1.71 -6.52 34.50
N GLU A 577 -2.53 -7.53 34.24
CA GLU A 577 -2.82 -8.61 35.20
C GLU A 577 -2.14 -9.90 34.78
N PHE A 578 -1.63 -10.65 35.76
CA PHE A 578 -0.92 -11.91 35.54
C PHE A 578 -1.58 -13.02 36.35
N PHE A 579 -1.90 -14.13 35.68
CA PHE A 579 -2.47 -15.32 36.29
C PHE A 579 -1.54 -16.50 36.01
N GLU A 580 -0.70 -16.83 36.99
CA GLU A 580 0.14 -18.03 36.97
C GLU A 580 -0.62 -19.20 37.62
N VAL A 581 -1.03 -20.18 36.83
CA VAL A 581 -1.74 -21.37 37.32
C VAL A 581 -0.77 -22.55 37.39
N VAL A 582 -0.43 -22.97 38.60
CA VAL A 582 0.51 -24.08 38.86
C VAL A 582 -0.15 -25.04 39.86
N ALA A 583 -0.14 -26.34 39.55
CA ALA A 583 -0.61 -27.38 40.45
C ALA A 583 0.38 -28.56 40.52
N ASP A 584 0.20 -29.44 41.50
CA ASP A 584 1.08 -30.60 41.71
C ASP A 584 1.02 -31.63 40.57
N ASP A 585 -0.09 -31.65 39.83
CA ASP A 585 -0.30 -32.51 38.67
C ASP A 585 -0.92 -31.75 37.48
N LYS A 586 -0.66 -32.25 36.27
CA LYS A 586 -1.07 -31.59 35.02
C LYS A 586 -2.58 -31.57 34.78
N GLU A 587 -3.33 -32.48 35.38
CA GLU A 587 -4.78 -32.55 35.19
C GLU A 587 -5.47 -31.46 36.01
N THR A 588 -5.08 -31.32 37.29
CA THR A 588 -5.53 -30.23 38.16
C THR A 588 -5.12 -28.86 37.59
N GLU A 589 -3.86 -28.71 37.16
CA GLU A 589 -3.36 -27.46 36.56
C GLU A 589 -4.20 -27.05 35.34
N ARG A 590 -4.51 -28.01 34.46
CA ARG A 590 -5.36 -27.79 33.30
C ARG A 590 -6.78 -27.37 33.70
N ALA A 591 -7.38 -28.02 34.69
CA ALA A 591 -8.73 -27.70 35.14
C ALA A 591 -8.81 -26.28 35.74
N GLU A 592 -7.84 -25.89 36.56
CA GLU A 592 -7.75 -24.54 37.13
C GLU A 592 -7.47 -23.47 36.06
N TYR A 593 -6.63 -23.78 35.08
CA TYR A 593 -6.37 -22.88 33.94
C TYR A 593 -7.64 -22.62 33.16
N LEU A 594 -8.38 -23.67 32.81
CA LEU A 594 -9.64 -23.56 32.09
C LEU A 594 -10.72 -22.80 32.88
N LYS A 595 -10.78 -23.01 34.20
CA LYS A 595 -11.66 -22.23 35.09
C LYS A 595 -11.29 -20.75 35.11
N THR A 596 -10.00 -20.44 35.14
CA THR A 596 -9.49 -19.06 35.07
C THR A 596 -9.86 -18.41 33.74
N MET A 597 -9.60 -19.09 32.62
CA MET A 597 -9.96 -18.61 31.28
C MET A 597 -11.46 -18.37 31.13
N LYS A 598 -12.30 -19.25 31.70
CA LYS A 598 -13.76 -19.06 31.71
C LYS A 598 -14.16 -17.78 32.43
N SER A 599 -13.68 -17.58 33.66
CA SER A 599 -13.96 -16.38 34.45
C SER A 599 -13.54 -15.09 33.73
N LEU A 600 -12.38 -15.11 33.06
CA LEU A 600 -11.92 -13.96 32.28
C LEU A 600 -12.80 -13.70 31.05
N VAL A 601 -13.34 -14.73 30.41
CA VAL A 601 -14.28 -14.58 29.30
C VAL A 601 -15.61 -13.99 29.75
N GLU A 602 -16.17 -14.46 30.86
CA GLU A 602 -17.40 -13.91 31.42
C GLU A 602 -17.24 -12.41 31.74
N GLN A 603 -16.12 -12.03 32.37
CA GLN A 603 -15.77 -10.62 32.59
C GLN A 603 -15.60 -9.83 31.29
N ALA A 604 -14.98 -10.43 30.28
CA ALA A 604 -14.76 -9.79 28.99
C ALA A 604 -16.05 -9.65 28.15
N GLN A 605 -17.07 -10.47 28.40
CA GLN A 605 -18.39 -10.35 27.76
C GLN A 605 -19.20 -9.17 28.30
N GLU A 606 -19.00 -8.81 29.58
CA GLU A 606 -19.59 -7.62 30.19
C GLU A 606 -18.91 -6.31 29.77
N PHE A 607 -17.71 -6.41 29.20
CA PHE A 607 -16.94 -5.25 28.76
C PHE A 607 -17.51 -4.63 27.48
N ASP A 608 -17.73 -3.32 27.49
CA ASP A 608 -18.17 -2.55 26.32
C ASP A 608 -17.00 -2.24 25.39
N GLY A 609 -16.52 -3.29 24.70
CA GLY A 609 -15.47 -3.22 23.70
C GLY A 609 -15.09 -4.60 23.18
N LEU A 610 -14.00 -4.66 22.41
CA LEU A 610 -13.53 -5.90 21.81
C LEU A 610 -12.36 -6.49 22.59
N THR A 611 -12.52 -7.74 23.04
CA THR A 611 -11.49 -8.50 23.75
C THR A 611 -10.98 -9.64 22.87
N ALA A 612 -9.66 -9.70 22.66
CA ALA A 612 -9.02 -10.81 21.98
C ALA A 612 -8.36 -11.78 22.96
N ILE A 613 -8.63 -13.07 22.81
CA ILE A 613 -7.81 -14.14 23.36
C ILE A 613 -6.83 -14.56 22.27
N VAL A 614 -5.54 -14.36 22.54
CA VAL A 614 -4.46 -14.64 21.59
C VAL A 614 -3.73 -15.91 22.01
N CYS A 615 -3.81 -16.93 21.16
CA CYS A 615 -2.99 -18.14 21.27
C CYS A 615 -1.79 -18.06 20.30
N THR A 616 -0.73 -18.81 20.57
CA THR A 616 0.44 -18.84 19.68
C THR A 616 0.15 -19.44 18.30
N GLU A 617 -0.70 -20.46 18.24
CA GLU A 617 -0.94 -21.24 17.02
C GLU A 617 -2.41 -21.66 16.85
N LYS A 618 -2.82 -21.92 15.60
CA LYS A 618 -4.17 -22.37 15.24
C LYS A 618 -4.60 -23.67 15.91
N SER A 619 -3.66 -24.58 16.18
CA SER A 619 -3.91 -25.84 16.89
C SER A 619 -4.42 -25.58 18.31
N ARG A 620 -3.80 -24.62 19.02
CA ARG A 620 -4.19 -24.19 20.36
C ARG A 620 -5.52 -23.43 20.37
N VAL A 621 -5.77 -22.59 19.36
CA VAL A 621 -7.09 -21.94 19.17
C VAL A 621 -8.20 -22.99 19.13
N ARG A 622 -8.08 -24.01 18.26
CA ARG A 622 -9.10 -25.07 18.15
C ARG A 622 -9.27 -25.84 19.45
N TRP A 623 -8.15 -26.14 20.12
CA TRP A 623 -8.18 -26.84 21.39
C TRP A 623 -8.91 -26.03 22.46
N LEU A 624 -8.55 -24.76 22.66
CA LEU A 624 -9.14 -23.90 23.68
C LEU A 624 -10.62 -23.64 23.38
N ALA A 625 -10.97 -23.37 22.12
CA ALA A 625 -12.37 -23.21 21.70
C ALA A 625 -13.22 -24.41 22.11
N LYS A 626 -12.75 -25.62 21.80
CA LYS A 626 -13.45 -26.87 22.16
C LYS A 626 -13.60 -27.02 23.68
N GLN A 627 -12.54 -26.73 24.44
CA GLN A 627 -12.61 -26.81 25.92
C GLN A 627 -13.60 -25.80 26.50
N MET A 628 -13.66 -24.59 25.95
CA MET A 628 -14.64 -23.59 26.36
C MET A 628 -16.07 -24.03 26.05
N GLU A 629 -16.33 -24.58 24.85
CA GLU A 629 -17.64 -25.14 24.50
C GLU A 629 -18.10 -26.21 25.50
N GLU A 630 -17.21 -27.15 25.85
CA GLU A 630 -17.51 -28.20 26.84
C GLU A 630 -17.82 -27.61 28.23
N LEU A 631 -17.10 -26.57 28.66
CA LEU A 631 -17.26 -25.95 29.99
C LEU A 631 -18.51 -25.08 30.12
N PHE A 632 -18.91 -24.36 29.06
CA PHE A 632 -20.14 -23.57 29.07
C PHE A 632 -21.37 -24.48 28.92
N ALA A 633 -21.29 -25.55 28.10
CA ALA A 633 -22.38 -26.50 27.96
C ALA A 633 -22.67 -27.31 29.24
N ALA A 634 -21.65 -27.61 30.06
CA ALA A 634 -21.82 -28.36 31.31
C ALA A 634 -22.66 -27.62 32.37
N GLU A 635 -22.70 -26.28 32.33
CA GLU A 635 -23.49 -25.47 33.27
C GLU A 635 -24.95 -25.29 32.83
N ASP A 636 -25.22 -25.17 31.52
CA ASP A 636 -26.60 -25.09 31.00
C ASP A 636 -27.44 -26.32 31.39
N VAL A 637 -26.80 -27.49 31.46
CA VAL A 637 -27.46 -28.75 31.88
C VAL A 637 -27.73 -28.77 33.39
N SER A 638 -27.00 -28.00 34.19
CA SER A 638 -27.20 -27.91 35.65
C SER A 638 -28.24 -26.87 36.08
N GLY A 639 -28.73 -26.03 35.14
CA GLY A 639 -29.58 -24.86 35.42
C GLY A 639 -31.06 -24.95 35.01
N GLY A 640 -31.53 -26.06 34.42
CA GLY A 640 -32.89 -26.12 33.86
C GLY A 640 -33.61 -27.44 34.04
N THR A 641 -34.45 -27.55 35.07
CA THR A 641 -35.68 -28.36 35.00
C THR A 641 -36.79 -27.48 34.48
N ASP A 642 -37.06 -27.52 33.17
CA ASP A 642 -38.43 -27.41 32.67
C ASP A 642 -38.53 -27.92 31.23
N ASP A 643 -39.50 -28.80 31.01
CA ASP A 643 -39.88 -29.38 29.73
C ASP A 643 -40.33 -28.29 28.75
N THR A 644 -39.81 -28.29 27.51
CA THR A 644 -40.63 -28.01 26.31
C THR A 644 -39.93 -28.33 24.98
N VAL A 645 -40.47 -29.36 24.31
CA VAL A 645 -40.73 -29.57 22.87
C VAL A 645 -39.76 -29.00 21.81
N GLN A 646 -39.25 -29.95 20.99
CA GLN A 646 -38.55 -29.75 19.72
C GLN A 646 -39.35 -28.95 18.67
N ILE A 647 -38.68 -28.06 17.94
CA ILE A 647 -39.01 -27.73 16.55
C ILE A 647 -37.70 -27.64 15.72
N ASP A 648 -37.67 -28.40 14.63
CA ASP A 648 -36.65 -28.43 13.57
C ASP A 648 -36.55 -27.10 12.82
N GLY A 649 -35.32 -26.68 12.51
CA GLY A 649 -35.07 -25.58 11.56
C GLY A 649 -33.65 -25.01 11.64
N MET A 650 -32.77 -25.46 10.74
CA MET A 650 -31.60 -24.77 10.20
C MET A 650 -30.89 -23.75 11.13
N LYS A 651 -30.07 -24.22 12.08
CA LYS A 651 -29.23 -23.34 12.92
C LYS A 651 -27.91 -23.00 12.24
N SER A 652 -27.74 -21.72 11.92
CA SER A 652 -26.42 -21.07 11.89
C SER A 652 -25.73 -21.31 13.23
N SER A 653 -24.48 -21.76 13.19
CA SER A 653 -23.67 -22.09 14.37
C SER A 653 -23.26 -20.83 15.15
N GLU A 654 -24.14 -20.30 15.99
CA GLU A 654 -23.76 -19.41 17.08
C GLU A 654 -23.46 -20.28 18.31
N SER A 655 -22.19 -20.31 18.73
CA SER A 655 -21.75 -21.05 19.92
C SER A 655 -22.31 -20.39 21.18
N ASN A 656 -22.87 -21.19 22.10
CA ASN A 656 -23.41 -20.73 23.38
C ASN A 656 -22.33 -20.23 24.37
N THR A 657 -21.07 -20.17 23.94
CA THR A 657 -19.91 -19.74 24.73
C THR A 657 -19.74 -18.22 24.75
N GLY A 658 -20.39 -17.49 23.82
CA GLY A 658 -20.18 -16.06 23.61
C GLY A 658 -18.74 -15.68 23.17
N VAL A 659 -17.94 -16.67 22.73
CA VAL A 659 -16.60 -16.49 22.15
C VAL A 659 -16.64 -16.83 20.67
N LYS A 660 -16.26 -15.88 19.80
CA LYS A 660 -16.17 -16.09 18.36
C LYS A 660 -14.75 -16.46 17.95
N VAL A 661 -14.54 -17.65 17.41
CA VAL A 661 -13.26 -18.00 16.76
C VAL A 661 -13.15 -17.23 15.45
N LEU A 662 -12.07 -16.47 15.27
CA LEU A 662 -11.82 -15.74 14.02
C LEU A 662 -10.92 -16.53 13.08
N THR A 663 -11.25 -16.44 11.79
CA THR A 663 -10.45 -16.93 10.67
C THR A 663 -10.03 -15.77 9.76
N SER A 664 -9.14 -16.03 8.82
CA SER A 664 -8.62 -15.02 7.87
C SER A 664 -9.68 -14.37 6.97
N HIS A 665 -10.88 -14.95 6.89
CA HIS A 665 -11.97 -14.45 6.04
C HIS A 665 -13.04 -13.68 6.84
N ASP A 666 -12.94 -13.68 8.17
CA ASP A 666 -13.92 -13.04 9.03
C ASP A 666 -13.66 -11.53 9.17
N SER A 667 -14.75 -10.76 9.26
CA SER A 667 -14.67 -9.38 9.72
C SER A 667 -14.59 -9.29 11.23
N LEU A 668 -13.86 -8.29 11.72
CA LEU A 668 -13.74 -8.00 13.14
C LEU A 668 -15.09 -7.47 13.69
N PRO A 669 -15.67 -8.07 14.74
CA PRO A 669 -16.87 -7.54 15.36
C PRO A 669 -16.55 -6.22 16.10
N ALA A 670 -17.56 -5.37 16.27
CA ALA A 670 -17.38 -4.09 16.98
C ALA A 670 -17.17 -4.25 18.49
N LYS A 671 -17.68 -5.34 19.09
CA LYS A 671 -17.56 -5.68 20.51
C LYS A 671 -17.69 -7.18 20.75
N GLY A 672 -17.32 -7.63 21.94
CA GLY A 672 -17.42 -9.02 22.39
C GLY A 672 -16.06 -9.70 22.53
N VAL A 673 -16.06 -11.04 22.62
CA VAL A 673 -14.84 -11.83 22.80
C VAL A 673 -14.52 -12.61 21.54
N VAL A 674 -13.29 -12.46 21.05
CA VAL A 674 -12.77 -13.19 19.90
C VAL A 674 -11.58 -14.04 20.29
N LEU A 675 -11.47 -15.23 19.69
CA LEU A 675 -10.35 -16.15 19.89
C LEU A 675 -9.62 -16.36 18.56
N LEU A 676 -8.30 -16.13 18.55
CA LEU A 676 -7.49 -16.18 17.34
C LEU A 676 -6.03 -16.52 17.64
N ASP A 677 -5.30 -16.91 16.60
CA ASP A 677 -3.85 -17.13 16.67
C ASP A 677 -3.08 -15.83 16.46
N LEU A 678 -1.85 -15.79 16.98
CA LEU A 678 -0.98 -14.62 16.95
C LEU A 678 -0.73 -14.10 15.52
N ALA A 679 -0.63 -15.00 14.53
CA ALA A 679 -0.44 -14.62 13.14
C ALA A 679 -1.62 -13.79 12.60
N LEU A 680 -2.85 -14.14 12.99
CA LEU A 680 -4.05 -13.38 12.62
C LEU A 680 -4.20 -12.11 13.46
N ALA A 681 -3.82 -12.14 14.74
CA ALA A 681 -3.87 -10.98 15.61
C ALA A 681 -2.89 -9.88 15.19
N LYS A 682 -1.79 -10.25 14.52
CA LYS A 682 -0.83 -9.30 13.97
C LYS A 682 -1.50 -8.40 12.93
N GLY A 683 -1.29 -7.09 13.06
CA GLY A 683 -1.95 -6.08 12.21
C GLY A 683 -3.37 -5.70 12.66
N LEU A 684 -3.97 -6.42 13.61
CA LEU A 684 -5.25 -6.07 14.23
C LEU A 684 -5.05 -5.30 15.55
N GLU A 685 -6.14 -4.75 16.07
CA GLU A 685 -6.20 -3.94 17.28
C GLU A 685 -7.39 -4.35 18.14
N PHE A 686 -7.19 -4.40 19.46
CA PHE A 686 -8.21 -4.79 20.41
C PHE A 686 -8.20 -3.86 21.62
N ASP A 687 -9.38 -3.58 22.17
CA ASP A 687 -9.48 -2.80 23.40
C ASP A 687 -8.81 -3.55 24.56
N GLN A 688 -9.03 -4.87 24.64
CA GLN A 688 -8.36 -5.76 25.59
C GLN A 688 -7.72 -6.98 24.92
N VAL A 689 -6.60 -7.45 25.48
CA VAL A 689 -5.95 -8.68 25.05
C VAL A 689 -5.70 -9.60 26.23
N ILE A 690 -6.13 -10.85 26.09
CA ILE A 690 -5.78 -11.98 26.95
C ILE A 690 -4.74 -12.81 26.21
N VAL A 691 -3.49 -12.80 26.66
CA VAL A 691 -2.45 -13.70 26.16
C VAL A 691 -2.60 -15.04 26.86
N ALA A 692 -3.06 -16.04 26.11
CA ALA A 692 -3.21 -17.40 26.59
C ALA A 692 -1.88 -18.16 26.54
N ASP A 693 -1.77 -19.20 27.36
CA ASP A 693 -0.65 -20.15 27.35
C ASP A 693 0.74 -19.50 27.53
N ALA A 694 0.87 -18.52 28.43
CA ALA A 694 2.09 -17.73 28.65
C ALA A 694 3.21 -18.45 29.47
N GLN A 695 3.18 -19.77 29.56
CA GLN A 695 4.19 -20.58 30.26
C GLN A 695 5.51 -20.72 29.50
N GLU A 696 6.58 -21.10 30.21
CA GLU A 696 7.94 -21.24 29.69
C GLU A 696 8.06 -22.21 28.48
N GLU A 697 7.27 -23.27 28.44
CA GLU A 697 7.30 -24.25 27.34
C GLU A 697 6.84 -23.66 26.01
N VAL A 698 5.96 -22.66 26.06
CA VAL A 698 5.37 -21.99 24.89
C VAL A 698 6.18 -20.74 24.55
N TYR A 699 6.53 -19.93 25.55
CA TYR A 699 7.36 -18.75 25.41
C TYR A 699 8.72 -18.98 26.07
N LYS A 700 9.63 -19.60 25.32
CA LYS A 700 10.99 -19.89 25.78
C LYS A 700 11.82 -18.60 25.87
N ALA A 701 12.94 -18.66 26.61
CA ALA A 701 13.87 -17.54 26.75
C ALA A 701 14.74 -17.31 25.48
N ASP A 702 14.12 -17.28 24.30
CA ASP A 702 14.77 -17.06 23.00
C ASP A 702 14.23 -15.80 22.30
N GLY A 703 14.86 -15.42 21.19
CA GLY A 703 14.52 -14.21 20.44
C GLY A 703 13.14 -14.27 19.77
N ILE A 704 12.72 -15.43 19.27
CA ILE A 704 11.46 -15.56 18.52
C ILE A 704 10.26 -15.53 19.46
N SER A 705 10.33 -16.25 20.58
CA SER A 705 9.32 -16.26 21.64
C SER A 705 9.14 -14.87 22.24
N ARG A 706 10.25 -14.15 22.47
CA ARG A 706 10.23 -12.75 22.91
C ARG A 706 9.50 -11.83 21.93
N ARG A 707 9.78 -11.93 20.62
CA ARG A 707 9.08 -11.13 19.59
C ARG A 707 7.61 -11.50 19.46
N ARG A 708 7.27 -12.79 19.59
CA ARG A 708 5.89 -13.26 19.61
C ARG A 708 5.11 -12.70 20.79
N LEU A 709 5.70 -12.73 21.98
CA LEU A 709 5.10 -12.18 23.19
C LEU A 709 4.96 -10.66 23.09
N TYR A 710 6.00 -9.96 22.66
CA TYR A 710 5.96 -8.52 22.37
C TYR A 710 4.80 -8.19 21.42
N THR A 711 4.66 -8.95 20.34
CA THR A 711 3.61 -8.73 19.35
C THR A 711 2.23 -8.93 19.96
N ALA A 712 2.01 -10.03 20.70
CA ALA A 712 0.74 -10.32 21.36
C ALA A 712 0.32 -9.21 22.34
N LEU A 713 1.22 -8.81 23.23
CA LEU A 713 0.98 -7.76 24.23
C LEU A 713 0.70 -6.41 23.58
N SER A 714 1.40 -6.10 22.49
CA SER A 714 1.26 -4.82 21.77
C SER A 714 -0.05 -4.65 20.99
N ARG A 715 -0.91 -5.68 20.90
CA ARG A 715 -2.21 -5.58 20.23
C ARG A 715 -3.27 -4.87 21.07
N ALA A 716 -3.02 -4.70 22.38
CA ALA A 716 -3.96 -4.10 23.31
C ALA A 716 -3.89 -2.56 23.33
N MET A 717 -5.05 -1.93 23.41
CA MET A 717 -5.19 -0.49 23.61
C MET A 717 -5.36 -0.10 25.09
N HIS A 718 -6.19 -0.84 25.83
CA HIS A 718 -6.65 -0.41 27.17
C HIS A 718 -6.29 -1.38 28.31
N HIS A 719 -6.25 -2.70 28.05
CA HIS A 719 -5.94 -3.67 29.10
C HIS A 719 -5.26 -4.93 28.54
N VAL A 720 -4.31 -5.47 29.31
CA VAL A 720 -3.61 -6.72 29.00
C VAL A 720 -3.73 -7.67 30.18
N ILE A 721 -4.13 -8.90 29.91
CA ILE A 721 -4.17 -10.00 30.87
C ILE A 721 -3.27 -11.11 30.31
N VAL A 722 -2.39 -11.65 31.15
CA VAL A 722 -1.47 -12.74 30.77
C VAL A 722 -1.77 -13.94 31.63
N VAL A 723 -2.04 -15.09 31.00
CA VAL A 723 -2.43 -16.32 31.70
C VAL A 723 -1.48 -17.45 31.30
N SER A 724 -0.86 -18.11 32.28
CA SER A 724 -0.04 -19.31 32.05
C SER A 724 -0.70 -20.56 32.59
N GLN A 725 -0.58 -21.65 31.84
CA GLN A 725 -0.85 -23.02 32.28
C GLN A 725 0.51 -23.64 32.65
N GLY A 726 0.87 -23.55 33.93
CA GLY A 726 2.20 -23.82 34.44
C GLY A 726 2.97 -22.53 34.77
N LYS A 727 4.26 -22.68 35.07
CA LYS A 727 5.14 -21.57 35.45
C LYS A 727 5.22 -20.53 34.32
N MET A 728 5.00 -19.27 34.66
CA MET A 728 5.04 -18.15 33.73
C MET A 728 6.42 -18.04 33.09
N THR A 729 6.46 -17.62 31.82
CA THR A 729 7.71 -17.46 31.08
C THR A 729 8.71 -16.55 31.82
N PRO A 730 10.01 -16.93 31.89
CA PRO A 730 11.04 -16.09 32.50
C PRO A 730 11.24 -14.76 31.75
N LEU A 731 10.72 -14.62 30.53
CA LEU A 731 10.73 -13.34 29.79
C LEU A 731 9.98 -12.22 30.53
N LEU A 732 9.01 -12.56 31.39
CA LEU A 732 8.23 -11.62 32.19
C LEU A 732 8.69 -11.54 33.65
N SER A 733 9.74 -12.27 34.04
CA SER A 733 10.18 -12.39 35.44
C SER A 733 10.60 -11.08 36.11
N ASN A 734 11.01 -10.06 35.35
CA ASN A 734 11.35 -8.74 35.90
C ASN A 734 10.13 -7.85 36.17
N LEU A 735 8.92 -8.33 35.84
CA LEU A 735 7.66 -7.60 35.94
C LEU A 735 6.65 -8.25 36.89
N LEU A 736 6.90 -9.51 37.25
CA LEU A 736 6.21 -10.29 38.29
C LEU A 736 6.90 -10.03 39.64
#